data_AF-A0A958UI56-F1
#
_entry.id   AF-A0A958UI56-F1
#
_cell.length_a   1.000
_cell.length_b   1.000
_cell.length_c   1.000
_cell.angle_alpha   90.00
_cell.angle_beta   90.00
_cell.angle_gamma   90.00
#
_symmetry.space_group_name_H-M   'P 1'
#
loop_
_entity.id
_entity.type
_entity.pdbx_description
1 polymer ?
#
loop_
_entity_poly.entity_id
_entity_poly.type
_entity_poly.pdbx_seq_one_letter_code
_entity_poly.pdbx_strand_id
1 'polypeptide(L)'
;RTLFFAAPSAQETEIKFGQDTMLDDMLLPLYKRDAHYIKYLVALSKSNNFNQLFPEFNSYIIKTIDKIYETDLNLHQELMTFDPEAYLKSLNGVLYNNNAGQPIEVINGLFLKQFEKDSSIIESKSDFVIKASKVIEGNKPLVLPVEILNLPYIYTEDKWDSKTKVPCEVNIPLNQRQLPDQGDKYPYLTMNDFLTESIIKLPYKIDSDKFLTIGDEQYLIPLQPLFFNYFSTKDLLNGNLIKIKELAGSSVQVELNIPIKKGFISYTKIYNLKSNISGENRQDKGRIIEKSFAMALYPFNKSEQTKINYTVGLADIYPDSSSKLSVQLFKDSDVNVITPRKVKERSNKPYVTSQTIINEGFDTMAVTLGNSVNYLIPLWEEYTVSGGDAYKFAIDFGTTNTHIEYAIEGQGSAKAFNISEIDEQIAFLMPANAPRRTEAIRDIEDGESYLMQEIIPKNIGENEMVKSPFRSCLIQNSNVNYELATFTFADANIGFEYEKKGIRPYLKTFTNLKWSNEANNEKQVKHYIEELLMLCKNKVLKNNGDLSQTKVIWFYPVSMTTNHLKRFRRIWQESFDEIFNISEDNLSDFPESIAPFYHYKSDGNIRTAAKPSVSIDIGGGTTDVMIYFEEKPQLITSFKFAGNAIFGNGFNGNISANGFVQKYKEQIEHTLSQNKLVEEIKILEKIYTDYQSSTDLINFLFSLEENKNIKEKHLEIDFGKKLSDDDDFKIIFLLFYTSIVYHIAEFMKLKGIAHPRNIVFSGTGSKTLKIVDSSKKLDSLTELFERIFNKVYDVNDSKLTLKTKENPKEVTCKGGFNIDNELNGIKHTDLIEINIGNHERPIVQSKSDGTVNTVCYKDIDGNYLNGVIKNVNEFYKLFNELIIELDFKGEFGVSNKSIEKFNEIKSHDQLDYLMQGVKSLEEDSTPDEPVAQSLFFFPLIGLLYDLASAINES
;
A
#
# COMPACT_ATOMS: atom_id res chain seq x y z
N ARG A 1 -52.93 -35.07 -52.37
CA ARG A 1 -53.13 -34.87 -50.91
C ARG A 1 -51.87 -35.43 -50.24
N THR A 2 -50.92 -34.59 -49.84
CA THR A 2 -49.72 -35.09 -49.17
C THR A 2 -49.97 -35.05 -47.67
N LEU A 3 -49.99 -36.23 -47.06
CA LEU A 3 -50.14 -36.44 -45.62
C LEU A 3 -48.77 -36.28 -44.95
N PHE A 4 -48.70 -35.45 -43.91
CA PHE A 4 -47.65 -35.55 -42.92
C PHE A 4 -48.01 -36.72 -41.99
N PHE A 5 -47.09 -37.66 -41.81
CA PHE A 5 -47.24 -38.74 -40.84
C PHE A 5 -46.31 -38.45 -39.66
N ALA A 6 -46.89 -38.18 -38.51
CA ALA A 6 -46.16 -38.27 -37.24
C ALA A 6 -45.81 -39.75 -37.00
N ALA A 7 -44.61 -40.04 -36.51
CA ALA A 7 -44.29 -41.39 -36.05
C ALA A 7 -45.28 -41.80 -34.94
N PRO A 8 -45.67 -43.08 -34.81
CA PRO A 8 -46.65 -43.53 -33.81
C PRO A 8 -46.31 -43.18 -32.35
N SER A 9 -45.06 -42.80 -32.08
CA SER A 9 -44.51 -42.42 -30.77
C SER A 9 -44.00 -40.97 -30.73
N ALA A 10 -44.33 -40.13 -31.72
CA ALA A 10 -43.95 -38.72 -31.70
C ALA A 10 -44.71 -37.98 -30.60
N GLN A 11 -43.99 -37.24 -29.76
CA GLN A 11 -44.61 -36.35 -28.78
C GLN A 11 -45.36 -35.23 -29.50
N GLU A 12 -46.49 -34.79 -28.93
CA GLU A 12 -47.19 -33.60 -29.39
C GLU A 12 -46.20 -32.43 -29.40
N THR A 13 -45.97 -31.86 -30.59
CA THR A 13 -44.96 -30.83 -30.80
C THR A 13 -45.65 -29.59 -31.38
N GLU A 14 -45.69 -28.51 -30.60
CA GLU A 14 -46.12 -27.20 -31.10
C GLU A 14 -44.97 -26.58 -31.91
N ILE A 15 -45.06 -26.66 -33.24
CA ILE A 15 -44.09 -26.03 -34.14
C ILE A 15 -44.64 -24.68 -34.55
N LYS A 16 -43.97 -23.58 -34.19
CA LYS A 16 -44.36 -22.23 -34.57
C LYS A 16 -43.40 -21.64 -35.59
N PHE A 17 -43.95 -20.86 -36.52
CA PHE A 17 -43.22 -20.07 -37.51
C PHE A 17 -43.68 -18.62 -37.37
N GLY A 18 -43.07 -17.89 -36.44
CA GLY A 18 -43.51 -16.55 -36.08
C GLY A 18 -44.92 -16.52 -35.51
N GLN A 19 -45.88 -15.97 -36.26
CA GLN A 19 -47.28 -15.85 -35.81
C GLN A 19 -48.17 -17.03 -36.22
N ASP A 20 -47.63 -18.01 -36.96
CA ASP A 20 -48.36 -19.21 -37.40
C ASP A 20 -47.97 -20.43 -36.58
N THR A 21 -48.94 -21.30 -36.29
CA THR A 21 -48.69 -22.59 -35.61
C THR A 21 -48.94 -23.70 -36.61
N MET A 22 -47.93 -24.53 -36.85
CA MET A 22 -48.04 -25.65 -37.77
C MET A 22 -49.03 -26.68 -37.22
N LEU A 23 -49.88 -27.23 -38.10
CA LEU A 23 -50.84 -28.29 -37.78
C LEU A 23 -51.94 -27.86 -36.78
N ASP A 24 -52.22 -26.56 -36.67
CA ASP A 24 -53.40 -26.06 -35.97
C ASP A 24 -54.67 -26.06 -36.87
N ASP A 25 -55.81 -25.63 -36.32
CA ASP A 25 -57.08 -25.53 -37.06
C ASP A 25 -57.11 -24.35 -38.07
N MET A 26 -56.13 -23.45 -38.03
CA MET A 26 -56.09 -22.23 -38.84
C MET A 26 -55.16 -22.39 -40.06
N LEU A 27 -55.75 -22.52 -41.25
CA LEU A 27 -54.97 -22.65 -42.48
C LEU A 27 -54.29 -21.33 -42.89
N LEU A 28 -52.95 -21.26 -42.84
CA LEU A 28 -52.18 -20.16 -43.45
C LEU A 28 -51.96 -20.40 -44.96
N PRO A 29 -52.58 -19.59 -45.85
CA PRO A 29 -52.45 -19.74 -47.30
C PRO A 29 -51.03 -19.39 -47.78
N LEU A 30 -50.58 -20.03 -48.87
CA LEU A 30 -49.20 -19.94 -49.33
C LEU A 30 -48.72 -18.52 -49.63
N TYR A 31 -49.56 -17.62 -50.15
CA TYR A 31 -49.17 -16.24 -50.45
C TYR A 31 -48.85 -15.39 -49.21
N LYS A 32 -49.21 -15.86 -48.01
CA LYS A 32 -48.88 -15.23 -46.72
C LYS A 32 -47.68 -15.88 -46.02
N ARG A 33 -47.08 -16.92 -46.62
CA ARG A 33 -45.91 -17.59 -46.05
C ARG A 33 -44.63 -16.85 -46.40
N ASP A 34 -43.52 -17.28 -45.80
CA ASP A 34 -42.19 -16.73 -46.07
C ASP A 34 -41.86 -16.67 -47.58
N ALA A 35 -41.26 -15.55 -48.01
CA ALA A 35 -40.95 -15.28 -49.40
C ALA A 35 -39.98 -16.29 -50.01
N HIS A 36 -38.98 -16.76 -49.26
CA HIS A 36 -38.02 -17.78 -49.73
C HIS A 36 -38.68 -19.15 -49.84
N TYR A 37 -39.63 -19.48 -48.96
CA TYR A 37 -40.44 -20.68 -49.06
C TYR A 37 -41.34 -20.66 -50.32
N ILE A 38 -41.99 -19.52 -50.59
CA ILE A 38 -42.76 -19.34 -51.82
C ILE A 38 -41.84 -19.49 -53.03
N LYS A 39 -40.71 -18.78 -53.05
CA LYS A 39 -39.71 -18.84 -54.13
C LYS A 39 -39.20 -20.25 -54.37
N TYR A 40 -38.96 -21.02 -53.30
CA TYR A 40 -38.58 -22.42 -53.37
C TYR A 40 -39.65 -23.28 -54.04
N LEU A 41 -40.92 -23.14 -53.64
CA LEU A 41 -42.02 -23.89 -54.25
C LEU A 41 -42.26 -23.48 -55.71
N VAL A 42 -42.14 -22.19 -56.03
CA VAL A 42 -42.20 -21.71 -57.42
C VAL A 42 -41.06 -22.30 -58.22
N ALA A 43 -39.84 -22.31 -57.69
CA ALA A 43 -38.69 -22.88 -58.39
C ALA A 43 -38.84 -24.39 -58.62
N LEU A 44 -39.32 -25.10 -57.59
CA LEU A 44 -39.62 -26.53 -57.65
C LEU A 44 -40.70 -26.83 -58.70
N SER A 45 -41.71 -25.96 -58.85
CA SER A 45 -42.77 -26.12 -59.85
C SER A 45 -42.27 -26.10 -61.30
N LYS A 46 -41.11 -25.47 -61.53
CA LYS A 46 -40.45 -25.36 -62.84
C LYS A 46 -39.46 -26.49 -63.13
N SER A 47 -39.23 -27.40 -62.18
CA SER A 47 -38.37 -28.57 -62.37
C SER A 47 -39.03 -29.63 -63.27
N ASN A 48 -38.20 -30.46 -63.92
CA ASN A 48 -38.67 -31.48 -64.85
C ASN A 48 -39.66 -32.45 -64.18
N ASN A 49 -40.75 -32.77 -64.89
CA ASN A 49 -41.84 -33.67 -64.45
C ASN A 49 -42.70 -33.19 -63.27
N PHE A 50 -42.42 -32.04 -62.62
CA PHE A 50 -43.22 -31.61 -61.46
C PHE A 50 -44.69 -31.39 -61.80
N ASN A 51 -44.99 -30.68 -62.89
CA ASN A 51 -46.38 -30.43 -63.30
C ASN A 51 -47.13 -31.71 -63.71
N GLN A 52 -46.41 -32.72 -64.24
CA GLN A 52 -46.99 -34.02 -64.57
C GLN A 52 -47.33 -34.82 -63.31
N LEU A 53 -46.47 -34.75 -62.29
CA LEU A 53 -46.62 -35.50 -61.04
C LEU A 53 -47.54 -34.80 -60.02
N PHE A 54 -47.62 -33.47 -60.05
CA PHE A 54 -48.35 -32.65 -59.07
C PHE A 54 -49.21 -31.52 -59.69
N PRO A 55 -50.13 -31.83 -60.63
CA PRO A 55 -50.86 -30.81 -61.38
C PRO A 55 -51.76 -29.91 -60.51
N GLU A 56 -52.39 -30.43 -59.45
CA GLU A 56 -53.21 -29.63 -58.55
C GLU A 56 -52.39 -28.69 -57.68
N PHE A 57 -51.21 -29.12 -57.25
CA PHE A 57 -50.32 -28.29 -56.43
C PHE A 57 -49.68 -27.18 -57.27
N ASN A 58 -49.28 -27.48 -58.51
CA ASN A 58 -48.85 -26.45 -59.46
C ASN A 58 -49.96 -25.42 -59.74
N SER A 59 -51.21 -25.88 -59.90
CA SER A 59 -52.37 -24.97 -60.06
C SER A 59 -52.56 -24.05 -58.85
N TYR A 60 -52.29 -24.54 -57.64
CA TYR A 60 -52.33 -23.73 -56.42
C TYR A 60 -51.17 -22.72 -56.34
N ILE A 61 -49.96 -23.11 -56.78
CA ILE A 61 -48.80 -22.20 -56.87
C ILE A 61 -49.08 -21.08 -57.88
N ILE A 62 -49.67 -21.37 -59.04
CA ILE A 62 -50.05 -20.34 -60.03
C ILE A 62 -51.04 -19.33 -59.41
N LYS A 63 -52.12 -19.82 -58.77
CA LYS A 63 -53.07 -18.95 -58.06
C LYS A 63 -52.43 -18.15 -56.92
N THR A 64 -51.39 -18.70 -56.30
CA THR A 64 -50.61 -18.01 -55.27
C THR A 64 -49.83 -16.85 -55.88
N ILE A 65 -49.15 -17.05 -57.02
CA ILE A 65 -48.45 -15.97 -57.73
C ILE A 65 -49.42 -14.86 -58.14
N ASP A 66 -50.58 -15.22 -58.70
CA ASP A 66 -51.64 -14.25 -59.05
C ASP A 66 -52.06 -13.43 -57.82
N LYS A 67 -52.17 -14.08 -56.66
CA LYS A 67 -52.53 -13.38 -55.42
C LYS A 67 -51.39 -12.48 -54.91
N ILE A 68 -50.13 -12.90 -55.06
CA ILE A 68 -48.96 -12.10 -54.68
C ILE A 68 -48.87 -10.83 -55.53
N TYR A 69 -49.26 -10.86 -56.81
CA TYR A 69 -49.35 -9.65 -57.63
C TYR A 69 -50.22 -8.56 -56.98
N GLU A 70 -51.30 -8.95 -56.31
CA GLU A 70 -52.20 -8.03 -55.61
C GLU A 70 -51.66 -7.57 -54.25
N THR A 71 -50.83 -8.38 -53.57
CA THR A 71 -50.44 -8.15 -52.17
C THR A 71 -48.99 -7.71 -51.97
N ASP A 72 -48.07 -8.12 -52.84
CA ASP A 72 -46.64 -7.81 -52.80
C ASP A 72 -46.06 -7.80 -54.22
N LEU A 73 -46.14 -6.62 -54.86
CA LEU A 73 -45.71 -6.43 -56.24
C LEU A 73 -44.20 -6.68 -56.43
N ASN A 74 -43.39 -6.40 -55.40
CA ASN A 74 -41.95 -6.59 -55.48
C ASN A 74 -41.60 -8.08 -55.50
N LEU A 75 -42.19 -8.86 -54.59
CA LEU A 75 -42.03 -10.31 -54.59
C LEU A 75 -42.56 -10.92 -55.89
N HIS A 76 -43.69 -10.44 -56.41
CA HIS A 76 -44.20 -10.89 -57.70
C HIS A 76 -43.20 -10.67 -58.84
N GLN A 77 -42.63 -9.46 -58.95
CA GLN A 77 -41.63 -9.15 -59.98
C GLN A 77 -40.40 -10.04 -59.86
N GLU A 78 -39.95 -10.32 -58.63
CA GLU A 78 -38.84 -11.23 -58.37
C GLU A 78 -39.17 -12.66 -58.83
N LEU A 79 -40.36 -13.16 -58.49
CA LEU A 79 -40.83 -14.50 -58.87
C LEU A 79 -40.98 -14.68 -60.38
N MET A 80 -41.21 -13.61 -61.14
CA MET A 80 -41.34 -13.65 -62.60
C MET A 80 -40.00 -13.54 -63.34
N THR A 81 -38.94 -13.08 -62.67
CA THR A 81 -37.65 -12.75 -63.30
C THR A 81 -36.49 -13.61 -62.85
N PHE A 82 -36.57 -14.27 -61.69
CA PHE A 82 -35.51 -15.14 -61.20
C PHE A 82 -35.34 -16.41 -62.05
N ASP A 83 -34.11 -16.93 -62.09
CA ASP A 83 -33.79 -18.24 -62.68
C ASP A 83 -34.09 -19.36 -61.67
N PRO A 84 -35.12 -20.20 -61.91
CA PRO A 84 -35.49 -21.29 -61.01
C PRO A 84 -34.40 -22.33 -60.81
N GLU A 85 -33.66 -22.67 -61.86
CA GLU A 85 -32.66 -23.73 -61.82
C GLU A 85 -31.41 -23.25 -61.08
N ALA A 86 -30.98 -22.01 -61.33
CA ALA A 86 -29.89 -21.38 -60.59
C ALA A 86 -30.23 -21.24 -59.09
N TYR A 87 -31.45 -20.83 -58.75
CA TYR A 87 -31.89 -20.69 -57.36
C TYR A 87 -31.89 -22.03 -56.62
N LEU A 88 -32.43 -23.11 -57.23
CA LEU A 88 -32.40 -24.44 -56.61
C LEU A 88 -30.98 -24.97 -56.41
N LYS A 89 -30.06 -24.66 -57.32
CA LYS A 89 -28.63 -25.01 -57.20
C LYS A 89 -27.92 -24.25 -56.08
N SER A 90 -28.34 -23.01 -55.78
CA SER A 90 -27.76 -22.23 -54.67
C SER A 90 -28.20 -22.69 -53.29
N LEU A 91 -29.28 -23.48 -53.17
CA LEU A 91 -29.76 -23.97 -51.88
C LEU A 91 -29.03 -25.23 -51.42
N ASN A 92 -28.78 -25.29 -50.11
CA ASN A 92 -28.17 -26.44 -49.45
C ASN A 92 -29.15 -27.62 -49.41
N GLY A 93 -28.64 -28.86 -49.50
CA GLY A 93 -29.48 -30.05 -49.33
C GLY A 93 -29.88 -30.24 -47.88
N VAL A 94 -31.08 -30.75 -47.63
CA VAL A 94 -31.47 -31.24 -46.29
C VAL A 94 -30.83 -32.60 -46.07
N LEU A 95 -30.05 -32.75 -45.01
CA LEU A 95 -29.33 -33.98 -44.68
C LEU A 95 -29.97 -34.65 -43.46
N TYR A 96 -30.04 -35.98 -43.48
CA TYR A 96 -30.48 -36.73 -42.30
C TYR A 96 -29.42 -36.66 -41.19
N ASN A 97 -29.82 -36.30 -39.96
CA ASN A 97 -28.97 -36.22 -38.75
C ASN A 97 -27.79 -35.23 -38.79
N ASN A 98 -27.80 -34.20 -39.64
CA ASN A 98 -26.77 -33.13 -39.68
C ASN A 98 -25.29 -33.58 -39.80
N ASN A 99 -25.02 -34.87 -40.06
CA ASN A 99 -23.69 -35.44 -40.22
C ASN A 99 -23.62 -36.17 -41.56
N ALA A 100 -22.61 -35.86 -42.39
CA ALA A 100 -22.12 -36.57 -43.59
C ALA A 100 -23.01 -37.70 -44.16
N GLY A 101 -24.26 -37.39 -44.51
CA GLY A 101 -25.31 -38.36 -44.84
C GLY A 101 -26.00 -38.05 -46.16
N GLN A 102 -26.79 -39.00 -46.66
CA GLN A 102 -27.52 -38.90 -47.92
C GLN A 102 -28.54 -37.74 -47.88
N PRO A 103 -28.64 -36.92 -48.94
CA PRO A 103 -29.68 -35.92 -49.06
C PRO A 103 -31.07 -36.55 -48.97
N ILE A 104 -32.01 -35.88 -48.29
CA ILE A 104 -33.38 -36.39 -48.18
C ILE A 104 -34.05 -36.31 -49.55
N GLU A 105 -34.39 -37.47 -50.10
CA GLU A 105 -35.12 -37.65 -51.35
C GLU A 105 -36.56 -38.08 -51.04
N VAL A 106 -37.54 -37.28 -51.46
CA VAL A 106 -38.97 -37.54 -51.15
C VAL A 106 -39.62 -38.38 -52.23
N ILE A 107 -39.18 -38.21 -53.47
CA ILE A 107 -39.50 -39.03 -54.64
C ILE A 107 -38.26 -39.07 -55.54
N ASN A 108 -38.13 -40.13 -56.35
CA ASN A 108 -36.96 -40.34 -57.22
C ASN A 108 -36.66 -39.08 -58.07
N GLY A 109 -35.47 -38.49 -57.86
CA GLY A 109 -34.98 -37.27 -58.51
C GLY A 109 -35.31 -35.96 -57.80
N LEU A 110 -36.05 -35.94 -56.69
CA LEU A 110 -36.44 -34.73 -55.96
C LEU A 110 -35.83 -34.69 -54.55
N PHE A 111 -34.68 -34.01 -54.45
CA PHE A 111 -33.98 -33.79 -53.18
C PHE A 111 -34.47 -32.53 -52.48
N LEU A 112 -34.79 -32.62 -51.19
CA LEU A 112 -35.18 -31.47 -50.40
C LEU A 112 -34.01 -30.51 -50.22
N LYS A 113 -34.34 -29.23 -50.32
CA LYS A 113 -33.41 -28.13 -50.11
C LYS A 113 -33.82 -27.32 -48.87
N GLN A 114 -32.84 -26.72 -48.22
CA GLN A 114 -33.02 -25.75 -47.16
C GLN A 114 -32.41 -24.42 -47.56
N PHE A 115 -33.09 -23.35 -47.16
CA PHE A 115 -32.55 -22.01 -47.19
C PHE A 115 -31.98 -21.71 -45.80
N GLU A 116 -30.68 -21.43 -45.74
CA GLU A 116 -30.05 -20.98 -44.51
C GLU A 116 -30.21 -19.46 -44.43
N LYS A 117 -31.00 -19.02 -43.45
CA LYS A 117 -31.32 -17.61 -43.28
C LYS A 117 -30.08 -16.85 -42.83
N ASP A 118 -29.75 -15.76 -43.52
CA ASP A 118 -28.67 -14.89 -43.11
C ASP A 118 -29.04 -14.22 -41.77
N SER A 119 -28.27 -14.54 -40.72
CA SER A 119 -28.45 -13.98 -39.39
C SER A 119 -28.31 -12.45 -39.35
N SER A 120 -27.63 -11.85 -40.32
CA SER A 120 -27.51 -10.38 -40.44
C SER A 120 -28.88 -9.70 -40.65
N ILE A 121 -29.86 -10.43 -41.20
CA ILE A 121 -31.23 -9.93 -41.37
C ILE A 121 -31.89 -9.72 -40.01
N ILE A 122 -31.71 -10.66 -39.07
CA ILE A 122 -32.25 -10.54 -37.71
C ILE A 122 -31.61 -9.35 -37.00
N GLU A 123 -30.28 -9.21 -37.07
CA GLU A 123 -29.57 -8.07 -36.45
C GLU A 123 -30.02 -6.72 -37.05
N SER A 124 -30.20 -6.66 -38.37
CA SER A 124 -30.57 -5.41 -39.04
C SER A 124 -32.04 -5.01 -38.81
N LYS A 125 -32.96 -5.97 -38.62
CA LYS A 125 -34.40 -5.70 -38.48
C LYS A 125 -34.88 -5.66 -37.04
N SER A 126 -34.38 -6.53 -36.16
CA SER A 126 -34.88 -6.65 -34.78
C SER A 126 -34.69 -5.36 -33.99
N ASP A 127 -35.72 -4.98 -33.23
CA ASP A 127 -35.69 -3.87 -32.28
C ASP A 127 -34.99 -4.25 -30.95
N PHE A 128 -34.85 -5.56 -30.68
CA PHE A 128 -34.29 -6.11 -29.44
C PHE A 128 -32.77 -6.25 -29.45
N VAL A 129 -32.09 -5.93 -30.54
CA VAL A 129 -30.63 -5.99 -30.63
C VAL A 129 -30.01 -5.13 -29.53
N ILE A 130 -29.09 -5.70 -28.76
CA ILE A 130 -28.42 -4.99 -27.67
C ILE A 130 -27.71 -3.73 -28.17
N LYS A 131 -27.89 -2.62 -27.46
CA LYS A 131 -27.13 -1.38 -27.67
C LYS A 131 -25.99 -1.32 -26.66
N ALA A 132 -24.96 -2.13 -26.91
CA ALA A 132 -23.74 -2.18 -26.11
C ALA A 132 -22.85 -0.95 -26.36
N SER A 133 -22.06 -0.58 -25.34
CA SER A 133 -21.00 0.43 -25.47
C SER A 133 -19.67 -0.20 -25.92
N LYS A 134 -19.48 -1.51 -25.65
CA LYS A 134 -18.32 -2.30 -26.10
C LYS A 134 -18.55 -2.92 -27.48
N VAL A 135 -17.45 -3.23 -28.16
CA VAL A 135 -17.47 -3.94 -29.44
C VAL A 135 -17.84 -5.40 -29.19
N ILE A 136 -18.77 -5.93 -29.99
CA ILE A 136 -19.21 -7.32 -29.93
C ILE A 136 -18.67 -8.05 -31.17
N GLU A 137 -18.02 -9.19 -30.95
CA GLU A 137 -17.62 -10.08 -32.04
C GLU A 137 -18.79 -10.99 -32.46
N GLY A 138 -19.05 -11.06 -33.76
CA GLY A 138 -20.16 -11.83 -34.33
C GLY A 138 -21.51 -11.13 -34.22
N ASN A 139 -22.60 -11.91 -34.29
CA ASN A 139 -23.96 -11.40 -34.26
C ASN A 139 -24.29 -10.77 -32.91
N LYS A 140 -24.83 -9.55 -32.92
CA LYS A 140 -25.24 -8.87 -31.68
C LYS A 140 -26.45 -9.57 -31.05
N PRO A 141 -26.38 -9.97 -29.77
CA PRO A 141 -27.48 -10.67 -29.13
C PRO A 141 -28.77 -9.85 -29.05
N LEU A 142 -29.91 -10.54 -29.09
CA LEU A 142 -31.21 -9.93 -28.75
C LEU A 142 -31.41 -9.96 -27.24
N VAL A 143 -31.80 -8.84 -26.63
CA VAL A 143 -32.16 -8.80 -25.20
C VAL A 143 -33.67 -8.98 -25.12
N LEU A 144 -34.13 -10.08 -24.56
CA LEU A 144 -35.56 -10.45 -24.60
C LEU A 144 -36.24 -10.25 -23.24
N PRO A 145 -37.49 -9.77 -23.21
CA PRO A 145 -38.22 -9.54 -21.98
C PRO A 145 -38.69 -10.86 -21.37
N VAL A 146 -38.47 -11.04 -20.07
CA VAL A 146 -38.99 -12.20 -19.30
C VAL A 146 -40.40 -11.95 -18.75
N GLU A 147 -40.78 -10.67 -18.65
CA GLU A 147 -42.13 -10.23 -18.32
C GLU A 147 -42.90 -9.84 -19.59
N ILE A 148 -44.23 -9.69 -19.48
CA ILE A 148 -45.09 -9.36 -20.61
C ILE A 148 -44.73 -7.97 -21.17
N LEU A 149 -44.30 -7.92 -22.42
CA LEU A 149 -44.04 -6.69 -23.16
C LEU A 149 -45.14 -6.44 -24.20
N ASN A 150 -45.93 -5.38 -24.00
CA ASN A 150 -47.03 -4.99 -24.91
C ASN A 150 -46.62 -3.89 -25.92
N LEU A 151 -45.35 -3.83 -26.30
CA LEU A 151 -44.85 -2.86 -27.26
C LEU A 151 -44.81 -3.47 -28.66
N PRO A 152 -45.14 -2.70 -29.73
CA PRO A 152 -45.14 -3.17 -31.11
C PRO A 152 -43.72 -3.22 -31.68
N TYR A 153 -42.82 -3.93 -31.01
CA TYR A 153 -41.41 -4.08 -31.40
C TYR A 153 -41.26 -5.17 -32.45
N ILE A 154 -40.24 -5.05 -33.30
CA ILE A 154 -39.87 -6.08 -34.27
C ILE A 154 -39.01 -7.12 -33.56
N TYR A 155 -39.43 -8.38 -33.55
CA TYR A 155 -38.72 -9.48 -32.89
C TYR A 155 -37.56 -10.01 -33.74
N THR A 156 -37.84 -10.48 -34.94
CA THR A 156 -36.86 -10.87 -35.95
C THR A 156 -37.16 -10.09 -37.23
N GLU A 157 -38.26 -10.45 -37.88
CA GLU A 157 -38.86 -9.73 -39.01
C GLU A 157 -40.32 -9.38 -38.72
N ASP A 158 -40.98 -10.24 -37.95
CA ASP A 158 -42.35 -10.03 -37.48
C ASP A 158 -42.41 -9.20 -36.20
N LYS A 159 -43.62 -8.72 -35.89
CA LYS A 159 -43.90 -8.06 -34.61
C LYS A 159 -43.82 -9.06 -33.47
N TRP A 160 -43.29 -8.59 -32.34
CA TRP A 160 -43.28 -9.29 -31.06
C TRP A 160 -44.68 -9.73 -30.65
N ASP A 161 -44.83 -11.00 -30.29
CA ASP A 161 -46.03 -11.50 -29.64
C ASP A 161 -45.86 -11.37 -28.12
N SER A 162 -46.75 -10.60 -27.49
CA SER A 162 -46.80 -10.45 -26.02
C SER A 162 -46.97 -11.78 -25.26
N LYS A 163 -47.39 -12.86 -25.94
CA LYS A 163 -47.54 -14.21 -25.38
C LYS A 163 -46.26 -15.03 -25.45
N THR A 164 -45.21 -14.55 -26.13
CA THR A 164 -43.94 -15.28 -26.23
C THR A 164 -43.33 -15.46 -24.86
N LYS A 165 -43.06 -16.71 -24.49
CA LYS A 165 -42.52 -17.08 -23.18
C LYS A 165 -41.01 -17.16 -23.24
N VAL A 166 -40.33 -16.21 -22.60
CA VAL A 166 -38.87 -16.17 -22.49
C VAL A 166 -38.47 -16.66 -21.08
N PRO A 167 -37.60 -17.68 -20.96
CA PRO A 167 -37.14 -18.14 -19.66
C PRO A 167 -36.22 -17.12 -18.97
N CYS A 168 -36.23 -17.09 -17.64
CA CYS A 168 -35.34 -16.21 -16.87
C CYS A 168 -33.87 -16.62 -16.97
N GLU A 169 -33.59 -17.90 -17.21
CA GLU A 169 -32.26 -18.49 -17.26
C GLU A 169 -32.16 -19.47 -18.43
N VAL A 170 -31.03 -19.44 -19.13
CA VAL A 170 -30.77 -20.35 -20.26
C VAL A 170 -29.37 -20.95 -20.09
N ASN A 171 -29.33 -22.20 -19.64
CA ASN A 171 -28.09 -22.96 -19.40
C ASN A 171 -27.50 -23.57 -20.68
N ILE A 172 -27.56 -22.81 -21.77
CA ILE A 172 -27.02 -23.17 -23.09
C ILE A 172 -26.09 -22.02 -23.53
N PRO A 173 -24.88 -22.31 -24.05
CA PRO A 173 -23.98 -21.28 -24.58
C PRO A 173 -24.67 -20.35 -25.58
N LEU A 174 -24.37 -19.05 -25.55
CA LEU A 174 -25.07 -18.02 -26.34
C LEU A 174 -25.20 -18.35 -27.82
N ASN A 175 -24.13 -18.88 -28.43
CA ASN A 175 -24.09 -19.25 -29.86
C ASN A 175 -24.88 -20.52 -30.21
N GLN A 176 -25.41 -21.24 -29.22
CA GLN A 176 -26.23 -22.46 -29.40
C GLN A 176 -27.70 -22.24 -29.06
N ARG A 177 -28.07 -21.05 -28.58
CA ARG A 177 -29.44 -20.73 -28.20
C ARG A 177 -30.35 -20.62 -29.43
N GLN A 178 -31.62 -20.99 -29.25
CA GLN A 178 -32.69 -20.84 -30.24
C GLN A 178 -33.71 -19.82 -29.75
N LEU A 179 -34.08 -18.89 -30.63
CA LEU A 179 -35.03 -17.83 -30.31
C LEU A 179 -36.40 -18.41 -29.89
N PRO A 180 -36.94 -18.02 -28.72
CA PRO A 180 -38.27 -18.44 -28.27
C PRO A 180 -39.35 -18.21 -29.34
N ASP A 181 -40.22 -19.20 -29.56
CA ASP A 181 -41.33 -19.23 -30.54
C ASP A 181 -40.97 -19.00 -32.03
N GLN A 182 -39.70 -18.76 -32.38
CA GLN A 182 -39.20 -18.67 -33.76
C GLN A 182 -38.31 -19.86 -34.14
N GLY A 183 -37.54 -20.41 -33.19
CA GLY A 183 -36.66 -21.57 -33.41
C GLY A 183 -35.34 -21.27 -34.12
N ASP A 184 -35.19 -20.07 -34.70
CA ASP A 184 -33.94 -19.60 -35.32
C ASP A 184 -32.77 -19.67 -34.32
N LYS A 185 -31.63 -20.20 -34.75
CA LYS A 185 -30.40 -20.23 -33.96
C LYS A 185 -29.75 -18.84 -33.98
N TYR A 186 -29.95 -18.06 -32.93
CA TYR A 186 -29.43 -16.70 -32.81
C TYR A 186 -29.15 -16.37 -31.33
N PRO A 187 -28.05 -15.67 -30.99
CA PRO A 187 -27.73 -15.34 -29.61
C PRO A 187 -28.79 -14.41 -29.01
N TYR A 188 -29.28 -14.74 -27.83
CA TYR A 188 -30.16 -13.86 -27.06
C TYR A 188 -29.84 -13.93 -25.58
N LEU A 189 -30.12 -12.83 -24.88
CA LEU A 189 -29.85 -12.60 -23.47
C LEU A 189 -31.16 -12.46 -22.70
N THR A 190 -31.17 -12.97 -21.46
CA THR A 190 -32.29 -12.91 -20.54
C THR A 190 -31.84 -12.39 -19.17
N MET A 191 -32.74 -12.35 -18.19
CA MET A 191 -32.49 -11.75 -16.88
C MET A 191 -31.27 -12.32 -16.14
N ASN A 192 -31.15 -13.65 -16.02
CA ASN A 192 -30.08 -14.28 -15.23
C ASN A 192 -28.73 -14.35 -15.96
N ASP A 193 -28.67 -13.95 -17.23
CA ASP A 193 -27.41 -13.66 -17.92
C ASP A 193 -26.72 -12.41 -17.35
N PHE A 194 -27.51 -11.50 -16.73
CA PHE A 194 -27.01 -10.24 -16.19
C PHE A 194 -27.11 -10.14 -14.67
N LEU A 195 -28.14 -10.71 -14.03
CA LEU A 195 -28.34 -10.61 -12.58
C LEU A 195 -27.96 -11.91 -11.87
N THR A 196 -27.21 -11.78 -10.77
CA THR A 196 -26.77 -12.92 -9.96
C THR A 196 -27.93 -13.54 -9.18
N GLU A 197 -27.75 -14.77 -8.72
CA GLU A 197 -28.71 -15.44 -7.84
C GLU A 197 -28.70 -14.87 -6.41
N SER A 198 -27.60 -14.24 -6.00
CA SER A 198 -27.42 -13.67 -4.67
C SER A 198 -26.98 -12.22 -4.72
N ILE A 199 -27.44 -11.45 -3.73
CA ILE A 199 -26.99 -10.09 -3.44
C ILE A 199 -26.39 -10.06 -2.02
N ILE A 200 -25.23 -9.44 -1.86
CA ILE A 200 -24.52 -9.31 -0.59
C ILE A 200 -24.98 -8.00 0.06
N LYS A 201 -25.44 -8.10 1.31
CA LYS A 201 -25.80 -6.98 2.18
C LYS A 201 -24.76 -6.81 3.29
N LEU A 202 -24.24 -5.59 3.43
CA LEU A 202 -23.34 -5.19 4.50
C LEU A 202 -24.16 -4.64 5.69
N PRO A 203 -23.64 -4.76 6.93
CA PRO A 203 -24.30 -4.18 8.11
C PRO A 203 -24.08 -2.67 8.26
N TYR A 204 -23.38 -2.04 7.31
CA TYR A 204 -23.08 -0.62 7.23
C TYR A 204 -23.34 -0.09 5.82
N LYS A 205 -23.46 1.23 5.68
CA LYS A 205 -23.54 1.90 4.36
C LYS A 205 -22.15 1.98 3.77
N ILE A 206 -22.00 1.70 2.48
CA ILE A 206 -20.77 1.85 1.71
C ILE A 206 -20.43 3.33 1.57
N ASP A 207 -19.14 3.66 1.61
CA ASP A 207 -18.65 5.02 1.37
C ASP A 207 -18.91 5.46 -0.08
N SER A 208 -19.90 6.34 -0.25
CA SER A 208 -20.35 6.85 -1.55
C SER A 208 -19.43 7.89 -2.16
N ASP A 209 -18.46 8.43 -1.40
CA ASP A 209 -17.42 9.29 -1.94
C ASP A 209 -16.29 8.46 -2.57
N LYS A 210 -16.18 7.17 -2.21
CA LYS A 210 -15.11 6.27 -2.66
C LYS A 210 -15.56 5.14 -3.57
N PHE A 211 -16.83 4.72 -3.49
CA PHE A 211 -17.36 3.60 -4.26
C PHE A 211 -18.75 3.92 -4.82
N LEU A 212 -19.07 3.35 -5.98
CA LEU A 212 -20.41 3.43 -6.54
C LEU A 212 -21.41 2.72 -5.62
N THR A 213 -22.39 3.47 -5.13
CA THR A 213 -23.49 2.95 -4.33
C THR A 213 -24.82 3.04 -5.08
N ILE A 214 -25.75 2.13 -4.76
CA ILE A 214 -27.10 2.10 -5.34
C ILE A 214 -28.11 1.85 -4.21
N GLY A 215 -29.26 2.51 -4.25
CA GLY A 215 -30.32 2.33 -3.26
C GLY A 215 -29.90 2.80 -1.87
N ASP A 216 -30.14 1.98 -0.84
CA ASP A 216 -29.81 2.30 0.56
C ASP A 216 -28.31 2.19 0.92
N GLU A 217 -27.44 2.04 -0.09
CA GLU A 217 -25.97 2.04 0.04
C GLU A 217 -25.41 0.86 0.83
N GLN A 218 -26.19 -0.18 1.14
CA GLN A 218 -25.76 -1.34 1.93
C GLN A 218 -25.50 -2.60 1.09
N TYR A 219 -25.66 -2.53 -0.22
CA TYR A 219 -25.66 -3.69 -1.10
C TYR A 219 -24.51 -3.63 -2.11
N LEU A 220 -23.84 -4.77 -2.30
CA LEU A 220 -22.91 -4.93 -3.42
C LEU A 220 -23.70 -5.12 -4.72
N ILE A 221 -23.09 -4.78 -5.86
CA ILE A 221 -23.77 -4.76 -7.16
C ILE A 221 -23.95 -6.22 -7.67
N PRO A 222 -25.19 -6.74 -7.83
CA PRO A 222 -25.46 -8.14 -8.11
C PRO A 222 -25.48 -8.45 -9.62
N LEU A 223 -24.41 -8.08 -10.33
CA LEU A 223 -24.27 -8.33 -11.77
C LEU A 223 -23.50 -9.62 -12.06
N GLN A 224 -23.73 -10.24 -13.21
CA GLN A 224 -22.95 -11.35 -13.74
C GLN A 224 -21.73 -10.81 -14.51
N PRO A 225 -20.61 -11.56 -14.60
CA PRO A 225 -19.45 -11.16 -15.41
C PRO A 225 -19.82 -10.80 -16.86
N LEU A 226 -20.80 -11.50 -17.43
CA LEU A 226 -21.29 -11.29 -18.79
C LEU A 226 -21.82 -9.88 -19.05
N PHE A 227 -22.28 -9.15 -18.02
CA PHE A 227 -22.65 -7.73 -18.16
C PHE A 227 -21.47 -6.89 -18.68
N PHE A 228 -20.27 -7.13 -18.14
CA PHE A 228 -19.07 -6.38 -18.47
C PHE A 228 -18.51 -6.72 -19.86
N ASN A 229 -19.06 -7.73 -20.55
CA ASN A 229 -18.74 -7.95 -21.97
C ASN A 229 -19.42 -6.93 -22.88
N TYR A 230 -20.51 -6.29 -22.43
CA TYR A 230 -21.30 -5.36 -23.23
C TYR A 230 -21.23 -3.92 -22.75
N PHE A 231 -21.03 -3.73 -21.44
CA PHE A 231 -21.04 -2.43 -20.78
C PHE A 231 -19.79 -2.23 -19.92
N SER A 232 -19.41 -0.98 -19.74
CA SER A 232 -18.29 -0.53 -18.90
C SER A 232 -18.77 -0.04 -17.54
N THR A 233 -17.85 0.16 -16.60
CA THR A 233 -18.14 0.84 -15.32
C THR A 233 -18.71 2.25 -15.53
N LYS A 234 -18.25 2.96 -16.57
CA LYS A 234 -18.78 4.29 -16.94
C LYS A 234 -20.24 4.24 -17.37
N ASP A 235 -20.69 3.14 -17.99
CA ASP A 235 -22.10 2.96 -18.35
C ASP A 235 -22.97 2.76 -17.11
N LEU A 236 -22.46 2.07 -16.08
CA LEU A 236 -23.16 1.96 -14.79
C LEU A 236 -23.26 3.32 -14.09
N LEU A 237 -22.15 4.08 -14.06
CA LEU A 237 -22.07 5.40 -13.42
C LEU A 237 -22.99 6.44 -14.07
N ASN A 238 -23.04 6.47 -15.41
CA ASN A 238 -23.77 7.52 -16.15
C ASN A 238 -25.16 7.08 -16.63
N GLY A 239 -25.38 5.78 -16.80
CA GLY A 239 -26.54 5.25 -17.53
C GLY A 239 -27.77 4.99 -16.65
N ASN A 240 -27.67 5.11 -15.32
CA ASN A 240 -28.73 4.69 -14.39
C ASN A 240 -29.29 3.30 -14.73
N LEU A 241 -28.41 2.40 -15.15
CA LEU A 241 -28.79 1.08 -15.67
C LEU A 241 -29.36 0.20 -14.57
N ILE A 242 -28.92 0.37 -13.32
CA ILE A 242 -29.34 -0.46 -12.19
C ILE A 242 -29.90 0.39 -11.06
N LYS A 243 -30.98 -0.11 -10.44
CA LYS A 243 -31.61 0.49 -9.25
C LYS A 243 -31.91 -0.58 -8.23
N ILE A 244 -31.76 -0.23 -6.96
CA ILE A 244 -32.05 -1.11 -5.83
C ILE A 244 -33.06 -0.40 -4.94
N LYS A 245 -34.14 -1.10 -4.59
CA LYS A 245 -35.21 -0.58 -3.73
C LYS A 245 -35.57 -1.60 -2.66
N GLU A 246 -35.46 -1.23 -1.40
CA GLU A 246 -35.97 -2.06 -0.30
C GLU A 246 -37.51 -2.16 -0.35
N LEU A 247 -38.00 -3.36 -0.09
CA LEU A 247 -39.42 -3.69 0.00
C LEU A 247 -39.78 -4.11 1.43
N ALA A 248 -41.08 -4.08 1.74
CA ALA A 248 -41.57 -4.61 3.02
C ALA A 248 -41.19 -6.10 3.19
N GLY A 249 -40.86 -6.51 4.42
CA GLY A 249 -40.54 -7.90 4.75
C GLY A 249 -39.07 -8.31 4.58
N SER A 250 -38.14 -7.35 4.60
CA SER A 250 -36.68 -7.60 4.46
C SER A 250 -36.31 -8.21 3.10
N SER A 251 -37.01 -7.79 2.06
CA SER A 251 -36.71 -8.14 0.67
C SER A 251 -36.20 -6.91 -0.07
N VAL A 252 -35.42 -7.11 -1.12
CA VAL A 252 -34.91 -6.02 -1.97
C VAL A 252 -35.21 -6.31 -3.43
N GLN A 253 -35.70 -5.30 -4.14
CA GLN A 253 -35.95 -5.35 -5.58
C GLN A 253 -34.78 -4.70 -6.31
N VAL A 254 -34.22 -5.43 -7.27
CA VAL A 254 -33.21 -4.92 -8.20
C VAL A 254 -33.86 -4.77 -9.57
N GLU A 255 -33.80 -3.57 -10.12
CA GLU A 255 -34.23 -3.25 -11.48
C GLU A 255 -32.99 -3.00 -12.34
N LEU A 256 -32.85 -3.73 -13.45
CA LEU A 256 -31.75 -3.58 -14.41
C LEU A 256 -32.32 -3.27 -15.80
N ASN A 257 -31.98 -2.10 -16.32
CA ASN A 257 -32.37 -1.61 -17.63
C ASN A 257 -31.24 -1.84 -18.63
N ILE A 258 -31.45 -2.76 -19.58
CA ILE A 258 -30.49 -3.06 -20.64
C ILE A 258 -30.88 -2.30 -21.92
N PRO A 259 -30.03 -1.38 -22.41
CA PRO A 259 -30.28 -0.66 -23.66
C PRO A 259 -30.36 -1.61 -24.86
N ILE A 260 -31.37 -1.40 -25.69
CA ILE A 260 -31.55 -2.08 -26.99
C ILE A 260 -31.66 -1.05 -28.11
N LYS A 261 -31.67 -1.52 -29.36
CA LYS A 261 -31.80 -0.67 -30.55
C LYS A 261 -32.99 0.29 -30.45
N LYS A 262 -34.11 -0.16 -29.86
CA LYS A 262 -35.30 0.67 -29.60
C LYS A 262 -35.68 0.69 -28.12
N GLY A 263 -35.08 1.60 -27.37
CA GLY A 263 -35.38 1.79 -25.94
C GLY A 263 -34.54 0.88 -25.05
N PHE A 264 -35.17 0.22 -24.08
CA PHE A 264 -34.54 -0.69 -23.12
C PHE A 264 -35.47 -1.86 -22.77
N ILE A 265 -34.88 -2.95 -22.30
CA ILE A 265 -35.59 -4.02 -21.61
C ILE A 265 -35.26 -3.92 -20.13
N SER A 266 -36.29 -3.87 -19.29
CA SER A 266 -36.17 -3.84 -17.83
C SER A 266 -36.32 -5.25 -17.26
N TYR A 267 -35.33 -5.66 -16.47
CA TYR A 267 -35.40 -6.86 -15.65
C TYR A 267 -35.62 -6.48 -14.19
N THR A 268 -36.58 -7.15 -13.54
CA THR A 268 -36.85 -6.96 -12.13
C THR A 268 -36.65 -8.28 -11.39
N LYS A 269 -35.74 -8.28 -10.41
CA LYS A 269 -35.47 -9.46 -9.56
C LYS A 269 -35.63 -9.13 -8.09
N ILE A 270 -36.40 -9.94 -7.36
CA ILE A 270 -36.62 -9.77 -5.92
C ILE A 270 -35.72 -10.74 -5.15
N TYR A 271 -34.85 -10.20 -4.31
CA TYR A 271 -33.99 -10.94 -3.40
C TYR A 271 -34.58 -10.98 -2.00
N ASN A 272 -34.57 -12.14 -1.36
CA ASN A 272 -35.20 -12.37 -0.05
C ASN A 272 -34.19 -12.89 0.98
N LEU A 273 -34.34 -12.49 2.24
CA LEU A 273 -33.47 -12.90 3.35
C LEU A 273 -33.71 -14.37 3.77
N LYS A 274 -34.98 -14.81 3.78
CA LYS A 274 -35.37 -16.17 4.18
C LYS A 274 -35.44 -17.10 2.97
N SER A 275 -34.96 -18.33 3.15
CA SER A 275 -35.13 -19.48 2.26
C SER A 275 -36.59 -19.95 2.15
N ASN A 276 -37.56 -19.04 2.02
CA ASN A 276 -38.89 -19.37 1.50
C ASN A 276 -38.83 -19.74 0.00
N ILE A 277 -37.64 -19.99 -0.54
CA ILE A 277 -37.40 -20.90 -1.65
C ILE A 277 -37.54 -22.34 -1.12
N SER A 278 -38.67 -22.63 -0.47
CA SER A 278 -39.06 -23.99 -0.11
C SER A 278 -39.60 -24.64 -1.38
N GLY A 279 -38.77 -25.44 -2.05
CA GLY A 279 -39.25 -26.52 -2.92
C GLY A 279 -39.43 -26.25 -4.41
N GLU A 280 -39.23 -25.04 -4.93
CA GLU A 280 -39.24 -24.79 -6.39
C GLU A 280 -38.12 -23.83 -6.79
N ASN A 281 -37.29 -24.23 -7.76
CA ASN A 281 -36.26 -23.40 -8.41
C ASN A 281 -36.92 -22.22 -9.13
N ARG A 282 -37.30 -21.19 -8.38
CA ARG A 282 -37.82 -19.93 -8.91
C ARG A 282 -36.67 -19.08 -9.45
N GLN A 283 -36.39 -19.25 -10.73
CA GLN A 283 -35.33 -18.54 -11.47
C GLN A 283 -35.55 -17.01 -11.50
N ASP A 284 -36.76 -16.54 -11.20
CA ASP A 284 -37.16 -15.13 -11.10
C ASP A 284 -36.79 -14.47 -9.75
N LYS A 285 -36.30 -15.24 -8.77
CA LYS A 285 -35.98 -14.75 -7.42
C LYS A 285 -34.52 -14.94 -7.06
N GLY A 286 -34.04 -14.13 -6.13
CA GLY A 286 -32.69 -14.25 -5.57
C GLY A 286 -32.69 -14.34 -4.04
N ARG A 287 -31.49 -14.50 -3.47
CA ARG A 287 -31.25 -14.55 -2.02
C ARG A 287 -30.37 -13.39 -1.55
N ILE A 288 -30.68 -12.85 -0.37
CA ILE A 288 -29.80 -11.89 0.31
C ILE A 288 -28.80 -12.69 1.15
N ILE A 289 -27.52 -12.35 1.06
CA ILE A 289 -26.46 -12.88 1.92
C ILE A 289 -25.93 -11.74 2.76
N GLU A 290 -26.12 -11.82 4.08
CA GLU A 290 -25.54 -10.84 5.00
C GLU A 290 -24.08 -11.21 5.27
N LYS A 291 -23.17 -10.26 5.10
CA LYS A 291 -21.74 -10.47 5.36
C LYS A 291 -21.11 -9.25 6.03
N SER A 292 -20.40 -9.48 7.12
CA SER A 292 -19.59 -8.47 7.82
C SER A 292 -18.12 -8.62 7.43
N PHE A 293 -17.57 -7.63 6.73
CA PHE A 293 -16.15 -7.55 6.44
C PHE A 293 -15.71 -6.08 6.37
N ALA A 294 -14.44 -5.84 6.66
CA ALA A 294 -13.76 -4.59 6.33
C ALA A 294 -12.97 -4.77 5.03
N MET A 295 -12.86 -3.70 4.23
CA MET A 295 -12.03 -3.68 3.03
C MET A 295 -11.28 -2.35 2.95
N ALA A 296 -10.01 -2.43 2.57
CA ALA A 296 -9.16 -1.29 2.31
C ALA A 296 -8.58 -1.37 0.90
N LEU A 297 -8.45 -0.23 0.24
CA LEU A 297 -7.86 -0.07 -1.09
C LEU A 297 -6.75 0.97 -1.03
N TYR A 298 -5.51 0.55 -1.31
CA TYR A 298 -4.33 1.42 -1.30
C TYR A 298 -3.50 1.27 -2.60
N PRO A 299 -3.04 2.36 -3.23
CA PRO A 299 -3.50 3.72 -2.99
C PRO A 299 -4.83 3.99 -3.70
N PHE A 300 -5.59 4.99 -3.23
CA PHE A 300 -6.87 5.38 -3.81
C PHE A 300 -6.71 6.47 -4.88
N ASN A 301 -6.12 6.10 -6.02
CA ASN A 301 -5.96 6.94 -7.20
C ASN A 301 -5.70 6.06 -8.43
N LYS A 302 -5.97 6.57 -9.63
CA LYS A 302 -5.76 5.86 -10.89
C LYS A 302 -4.95 6.67 -11.87
N SER A 303 -4.19 5.99 -12.71
CA SER A 303 -3.48 6.62 -13.82
C SER A 303 -3.25 5.62 -14.96
N GLU A 304 -3.51 6.06 -16.19
CA GLU A 304 -3.10 5.36 -17.40
C GLU A 304 -1.68 5.77 -17.86
N GLN A 305 -1.14 6.87 -17.30
CA GLN A 305 0.14 7.47 -17.71
C GLN A 305 1.30 7.00 -16.84
N THR A 306 1.04 6.61 -15.60
CA THR A 306 2.05 6.12 -14.66
C THR A 306 1.58 4.82 -14.04
N LYS A 307 2.49 3.84 -13.98
CA LYS A 307 2.23 2.56 -13.30
C LYS A 307 2.02 2.80 -11.80
N ILE A 308 0.92 2.28 -11.27
CA ILE A 308 0.59 2.29 -9.83
C ILE A 308 0.46 0.84 -9.36
N ASN A 309 1.05 0.53 -8.22
CA ASN A 309 0.90 -0.77 -7.56
C ASN A 309 -0.21 -0.63 -6.52
N TYR A 310 -1.17 -1.55 -6.53
CA TYR A 310 -2.33 -1.55 -5.64
C TYR A 310 -2.27 -2.70 -4.64
N THR A 311 -2.89 -2.49 -3.49
CA THR A 311 -3.14 -3.46 -2.43
C THR A 311 -4.61 -3.37 -2.05
N VAL A 312 -5.32 -4.49 -2.18
CA VAL A 312 -6.66 -4.66 -1.63
C VAL A 312 -6.56 -5.52 -0.38
N GLY A 313 -6.88 -4.92 0.76
CA GLY A 313 -6.97 -5.59 2.04
C GLY A 313 -8.40 -5.98 2.37
N LEU A 314 -8.60 -7.20 2.85
CA LEU A 314 -9.88 -7.70 3.34
C LEU A 314 -9.71 -8.22 4.77
N ALA A 315 -10.62 -7.87 5.68
CA ALA A 315 -10.75 -8.49 6.99
C ALA A 315 -12.13 -9.14 7.12
N ASP A 316 -12.17 -10.46 7.08
CA ASP A 316 -13.39 -11.24 7.32
C ASP A 316 -13.65 -11.36 8.83
N ILE A 317 -14.72 -10.72 9.30
CA ILE A 317 -15.06 -10.60 10.72
C ILE A 317 -15.61 -11.91 11.28
N TYR A 318 -16.43 -12.60 10.49
CA TYR A 318 -17.03 -13.88 10.83
C TYR A 318 -16.70 -14.88 9.71
N PRO A 319 -15.47 -15.41 9.70
CA PRO A 319 -14.99 -16.28 8.63
C PRO A 319 -15.72 -17.63 8.64
N ASP A 320 -16.15 -18.07 7.46
CA ASP A 320 -16.78 -19.37 7.24
C ASP A 320 -15.86 -20.23 6.36
N SER A 321 -15.48 -21.41 6.84
CA SER A 321 -14.60 -22.32 6.11
C SER A 321 -15.20 -22.83 4.81
N SER A 322 -16.54 -22.86 4.70
CA SER A 322 -17.26 -23.29 3.50
C SER A 322 -17.40 -22.19 2.44
N SER A 323 -17.30 -20.92 2.85
CA SER A 323 -17.52 -19.75 2.00
C SER A 323 -16.44 -18.69 2.27
N LYS A 324 -15.28 -18.88 1.65
CA LYS A 324 -14.15 -17.93 1.78
C LYS A 324 -14.46 -16.62 1.08
N LEU A 325 -14.15 -15.52 1.75
CA LEU A 325 -14.16 -14.17 1.20
C LEU A 325 -12.87 -13.96 0.38
N SER A 326 -13.01 -13.49 -0.85
CA SER A 326 -11.88 -13.04 -1.68
C SER A 326 -12.31 -11.96 -2.66
N VAL A 327 -11.33 -11.36 -3.34
CA VAL A 327 -11.55 -10.35 -4.37
C VAL A 327 -10.83 -10.74 -5.66
N GLN A 328 -11.49 -10.48 -6.79
CA GLN A 328 -10.94 -10.57 -8.14
C GLN A 328 -11.06 -9.20 -8.80
N LEU A 329 -10.09 -8.81 -9.63
CA LEU A 329 -10.05 -7.48 -10.22
C LEU A 329 -10.10 -7.56 -11.74
N PHE A 330 -10.71 -6.56 -12.37
CA PHE A 330 -10.97 -6.52 -13.80
C PHE A 330 -10.74 -5.12 -14.36
N LYS A 331 -10.34 -5.04 -15.63
CA LYS A 331 -10.30 -3.80 -16.42
C LYS A 331 -11.54 -3.71 -17.30
N ASP A 332 -11.98 -2.51 -17.62
CA ASP A 332 -13.04 -2.35 -18.62
C ASP A 332 -12.59 -2.76 -20.02
N SER A 333 -11.29 -2.65 -20.32
CA SER A 333 -10.73 -3.02 -21.62
C SER A 333 -10.54 -4.53 -21.81
N ASP A 334 -10.56 -5.32 -20.73
CA ASP A 334 -10.29 -6.76 -20.76
C ASP A 334 -11.19 -7.51 -19.78
N VAL A 335 -11.90 -8.51 -20.29
CA VAL A 335 -12.85 -9.34 -19.52
C VAL A 335 -12.15 -10.39 -18.65
N ASN A 336 -10.84 -10.58 -18.82
CA ASN A 336 -10.06 -11.52 -18.03
C ASN A 336 -9.79 -10.99 -16.62
N VAL A 337 -9.74 -11.92 -15.65
CA VAL A 337 -9.34 -11.63 -14.28
C VAL A 337 -7.87 -11.19 -14.26
N ILE A 338 -7.58 -10.05 -13.64
CA ILE A 338 -6.22 -9.61 -13.36
C ILE A 338 -5.56 -10.61 -12.44
N THR A 339 -4.41 -11.14 -12.86
CA THR A 339 -3.63 -12.08 -12.03
C THR A 339 -2.88 -11.28 -10.97
N PRO A 340 -3.16 -11.47 -9.66
CA PRO A 340 -2.45 -10.75 -8.62
C PRO A 340 -0.97 -11.13 -8.60
N ARG A 341 -0.10 -10.16 -8.30
CA ARG A 341 1.33 -10.42 -8.01
C ARG A 341 1.45 -11.36 -6.80
N LYS A 342 0.62 -11.13 -5.79
CA LYS A 342 0.56 -11.93 -4.57
C LYS A 342 -0.82 -11.85 -3.92
N VAL A 343 -1.30 -12.98 -3.42
CA VAL A 343 -2.38 -13.04 -2.43
C VAL A 343 -1.84 -13.70 -1.17
N LYS A 344 -2.01 -13.06 -0.01
CA LYS A 344 -1.45 -13.55 1.25
C LYS A 344 -2.43 -13.32 2.40
N GLU A 345 -2.73 -14.36 3.15
CA GLU A 345 -3.39 -14.27 4.44
C GLU A 345 -2.37 -13.83 5.50
N ARG A 346 -2.71 -12.80 6.29
CA ARG A 346 -1.84 -12.26 7.35
C ARG A 346 -2.31 -12.67 8.74
N SER A 347 -3.62 -12.66 8.98
CA SER A 347 -4.25 -13.12 10.21
C SER A 347 -5.26 -14.22 9.92
N ASN A 348 -5.43 -15.15 10.86
CA ASN A 348 -6.52 -16.13 10.84
C ASN A 348 -7.45 -16.05 12.06
N LYS A 349 -7.09 -15.26 13.09
CA LYS A 349 -7.86 -15.06 14.33
C LYS A 349 -7.50 -13.69 14.96
N PRO A 350 -8.47 -12.98 15.58
CA PRO A 350 -9.90 -13.26 15.61
C PRO A 350 -10.55 -13.12 14.22
N TYR A 351 -9.97 -12.30 13.35
CA TYR A 351 -10.40 -12.08 11.96
C TYR A 351 -9.43 -12.71 10.98
N VAL A 352 -9.93 -13.13 9.82
CA VAL A 352 -9.09 -13.57 8.70
C VAL A 352 -8.77 -12.34 7.85
N THR A 353 -7.52 -11.92 7.84
CA THR A 353 -7.06 -10.79 7.01
C THR A 353 -6.30 -11.30 5.79
N SER A 354 -6.53 -10.71 4.63
CA SER A 354 -5.81 -11.05 3.41
C SER A 354 -5.47 -9.82 2.59
N GLN A 355 -4.31 -9.86 1.93
CA GLN A 355 -3.76 -8.79 1.11
C GLN A 355 -3.56 -9.29 -0.32
N THR A 356 -4.17 -8.58 -1.27
CA THR A 356 -4.07 -8.85 -2.72
C THR A 356 -3.25 -7.73 -3.37
N ILE A 357 -2.02 -8.05 -3.76
CA ILE A 357 -1.06 -7.11 -4.37
C ILE A 357 -1.14 -7.18 -5.89
N ILE A 358 -1.28 -6.03 -6.54
CA ILE A 358 -1.50 -5.90 -7.99
C ILE A 358 -0.53 -4.84 -8.55
N ASN A 359 0.00 -5.06 -9.76
CA ASN A 359 0.98 -4.18 -10.41
C ASN A 359 0.41 -3.45 -11.64
N GLU A 360 -0.90 -3.42 -11.80
CA GLU A 360 -1.62 -2.79 -12.90
C GLU A 360 -2.94 -2.18 -12.42
N GLY A 361 -3.43 -1.15 -13.14
CA GLY A 361 -4.70 -0.50 -12.84
C GLY A 361 -5.91 -1.42 -13.07
N PHE A 362 -7.03 -1.13 -12.43
CA PHE A 362 -8.28 -1.87 -12.57
C PHE A 362 -9.48 -0.93 -12.44
N ASP A 363 -10.65 -1.39 -12.89
CA ASP A 363 -11.89 -0.61 -12.89
C ASP A 363 -12.95 -1.22 -11.97
N THR A 364 -12.90 -2.54 -11.76
CA THR A 364 -13.94 -3.28 -11.07
C THR A 364 -13.34 -4.31 -10.11
N MET A 365 -13.97 -4.47 -8.95
CA MET A 365 -13.65 -5.51 -7.97
C MET A 365 -14.84 -6.46 -7.81
N ALA A 366 -14.65 -7.73 -8.13
CA ALA A 366 -15.60 -8.78 -7.83
C ALA A 366 -15.31 -9.36 -6.44
N VAL A 367 -16.20 -9.11 -5.49
CA VAL A 367 -16.19 -9.73 -4.16
C VAL A 367 -16.85 -11.08 -4.27
N THR A 368 -16.09 -12.13 -3.94
CA THR A 368 -16.53 -13.51 -4.03
C THR A 368 -16.73 -14.08 -2.62
N LEU A 369 -17.87 -14.73 -2.39
CA LEU A 369 -18.20 -15.45 -1.18
C LEU A 369 -18.71 -16.84 -1.55
N GLY A 370 -17.82 -17.84 -1.54
CA GLY A 370 -18.09 -19.15 -2.14
C GLY A 370 -18.44 -19.01 -3.62
N ASN A 371 -19.63 -19.44 -4.03
CA ASN A 371 -20.12 -19.31 -5.41
C ASN A 371 -20.83 -17.98 -5.69
N SER A 372 -20.99 -17.11 -4.69
CA SER A 372 -21.64 -15.81 -4.87
C SER A 372 -20.62 -14.78 -5.30
N VAL A 373 -20.90 -14.04 -6.37
CA VAL A 373 -20.04 -12.98 -6.88
C VAL A 373 -20.85 -11.71 -6.99
N ASN A 374 -20.43 -10.64 -6.34
CA ASN A 374 -21.01 -9.31 -6.48
C ASN A 374 -19.89 -8.29 -6.67
N TYR A 375 -20.23 -7.09 -7.12
CA TYR A 375 -19.25 -6.12 -7.59
C TYR A 375 -19.21 -4.84 -6.75
N LEU A 376 -18.00 -4.30 -6.63
CA LEU A 376 -17.68 -2.97 -6.13
C LEU A 376 -16.94 -2.22 -7.23
N ILE A 377 -17.30 -0.95 -7.42
CA ILE A 377 -16.71 -0.09 -8.44
C ILE A 377 -16.11 1.13 -7.73
N PRO A 378 -14.78 1.26 -7.64
CA PRO A 378 -14.14 2.45 -7.09
C PRO A 378 -14.48 3.70 -7.90
N LEU A 379 -14.70 4.82 -7.21
CA LEU A 379 -14.81 6.13 -7.82
C LEU A 379 -13.42 6.76 -7.87
N TRP A 380 -12.65 6.38 -8.89
CA TRP A 380 -11.25 6.76 -9.00
C TRP A 380 -11.02 8.27 -9.10
N GLU A 381 -10.03 8.73 -8.36
CA GLU A 381 -9.38 10.01 -8.61
C GLU A 381 -8.30 9.81 -9.68
N GLU A 382 -8.56 10.31 -10.89
CA GLU A 382 -7.66 10.18 -12.03
C GLU A 382 -6.52 11.20 -11.93
N TYR A 383 -5.29 10.69 -11.82
CA TYR A 383 -4.08 11.49 -11.91
C TYR A 383 -3.78 11.85 -13.36
N THR A 384 -3.55 13.14 -13.61
CA THR A 384 -3.17 13.66 -14.94
C THR A 384 -1.84 14.41 -14.87
N VAL A 385 -0.91 14.08 -15.77
CA VAL A 385 0.48 14.59 -15.76
C VAL A 385 0.60 16.08 -16.14
N SER A 386 -0.45 16.77 -16.57
CA SER A 386 -0.30 18.09 -17.19
C SER A 386 -0.06 19.24 -16.19
N GLY A 387 1.19 19.68 -16.06
CA GLY A 387 1.58 20.97 -15.47
C GLY A 387 1.53 21.04 -13.95
N GLY A 388 1.71 19.89 -13.28
CA GLY A 388 1.72 19.77 -11.83
C GLY A 388 2.95 20.37 -11.17
N ASP A 389 2.84 20.62 -9.87
CA ASP A 389 3.95 21.14 -9.07
C ASP A 389 5.10 20.12 -8.95
N ALA A 390 6.35 20.60 -8.93
CA ALA A 390 7.52 19.76 -8.70
C ALA A 390 7.74 19.55 -7.19
N TYR A 391 7.72 18.28 -6.75
CA TYR A 391 7.93 17.91 -5.36
C TYR A 391 9.39 17.57 -5.06
N LYS A 392 9.87 17.95 -3.89
CA LYS A 392 11.16 17.52 -3.35
C LYS A 392 10.95 16.90 -1.98
N PHE A 393 11.33 15.64 -1.81
CA PHE A 393 11.27 14.92 -0.53
C PHE A 393 12.66 14.78 0.07
N ALA A 394 12.77 14.89 1.39
CA ALA A 394 13.99 14.62 2.13
C ALA A 394 13.68 13.62 3.27
N ILE A 395 14.33 12.46 3.24
CA ILE A 395 14.06 11.32 4.10
C ILE A 395 15.27 11.01 4.99
N ASP A 396 15.12 11.24 6.29
CA ASP A 396 16.07 10.80 7.32
C ASP A 396 15.61 9.45 7.88
N PHE A 397 16.15 8.36 7.33
CA PHE A 397 15.97 7.02 7.88
C PHE A 397 16.93 6.80 9.06
N GLY A 398 16.46 7.11 10.27
CA GLY A 398 17.24 6.98 11.49
C GLY A 398 17.26 5.56 12.08
N THR A 399 18.10 5.37 13.09
CA THR A 399 18.14 4.13 13.89
C THR A 399 16.86 3.93 14.72
N THR A 400 16.31 5.03 15.23
CA THR A 400 15.23 5.05 16.23
C THR A 400 13.96 5.66 15.66
N ASN A 401 14.08 6.77 14.94
CA ASN A 401 12.97 7.48 14.31
C ASN A 401 13.31 7.85 12.87
N THR A 402 12.32 7.75 12.01
CA THR A 402 12.33 8.16 10.60
C THR A 402 11.58 9.49 10.48
N HIS A 403 12.14 10.42 9.71
CA HIS A 403 11.51 11.71 9.41
C HIS A 403 11.47 11.95 7.91
N ILE A 404 10.34 12.50 7.43
CA ILE A 404 10.19 12.91 6.04
C ILE A 404 9.76 14.39 6.03
N GLU A 405 10.44 15.21 5.25
CA GLU A 405 9.97 16.53 4.86
C GLU A 405 9.67 16.54 3.36
N TYR A 406 8.74 17.39 2.94
CA TYR A 406 8.53 17.70 1.55
C TYR A 406 8.47 19.22 1.33
N ALA A 407 8.93 19.64 0.17
CA ALA A 407 8.80 20.99 -0.35
C ALA A 407 8.21 20.94 -1.75
N ILE A 408 7.49 21.99 -2.12
CA ILE A 408 6.94 22.16 -3.45
C ILE A 408 7.62 23.38 -4.07
N GLU A 409 8.19 23.23 -5.26
CA GLU A 409 8.92 24.30 -5.92
C GLU A 409 8.04 25.55 -6.10
N GLY A 410 8.54 26.71 -5.67
CA GLY A 410 7.79 27.98 -5.70
C GLY A 410 6.72 28.14 -4.62
N GLN A 411 6.46 27.15 -3.76
CA GLN A 411 5.40 27.18 -2.74
C GLN A 411 5.92 27.12 -1.30
N GLY A 412 6.51 28.24 -0.85
CA GLY A 412 6.82 28.46 0.57
C GLY A 412 7.89 27.52 1.15
N SER A 413 7.89 27.39 2.49
CA SER A 413 8.86 26.57 3.22
C SER A 413 8.49 25.09 3.22
N ALA A 414 9.50 24.23 3.36
CA ALA A 414 9.34 22.80 3.60
C ALA A 414 8.41 22.49 4.79
N LYS A 415 7.69 21.37 4.68
CA LYS A 415 6.74 20.87 5.69
C LYS A 415 7.01 19.41 6.00
N ALA A 416 6.83 19.03 7.26
CA ALA A 416 6.85 17.64 7.68
C ALA A 416 5.78 16.84 6.91
N PHE A 417 6.12 15.61 6.54
CA PHE A 417 5.20 14.75 5.80
C PHE A 417 3.93 14.49 6.58
N ASN A 418 2.81 14.60 5.89
CA ASN A 418 1.49 14.43 6.44
C ASN A 418 0.57 13.75 5.42
N ILE A 419 -0.46 13.06 5.91
CA ILE A 419 -1.61 12.59 5.14
C ILE A 419 -2.83 13.22 5.81
N SER A 420 -3.40 14.23 5.16
CA SER A 420 -4.60 14.93 5.61
C SER A 420 -5.85 14.34 4.96
N GLU A 421 -7.03 14.82 5.36
CA GLU A 421 -8.30 14.35 4.80
C GLU A 421 -8.41 14.61 3.28
N ILE A 422 -7.80 15.67 2.76
CA ILE A 422 -7.88 16.02 1.33
C ILE A 422 -6.99 15.16 0.44
N ASP A 423 -5.93 14.56 1.00
CA ASP A 423 -4.95 13.75 0.29
C ASP A 423 -4.78 12.37 0.91
N GLU A 424 -5.88 11.86 1.48
CA GLU A 424 -5.99 10.50 2.00
C GLU A 424 -5.61 9.48 0.92
N GLN A 425 -4.66 8.62 1.27
CA GLN A 425 -4.04 7.69 0.32
C GLN A 425 -4.71 6.31 0.31
N ILE A 426 -5.40 5.92 1.37
CA ILE A 426 -6.10 4.63 1.51
C ILE A 426 -7.60 4.88 1.53
N ALA A 427 -8.41 4.01 0.94
CA ALA A 427 -9.87 4.09 1.02
C ALA A 427 -10.45 2.88 1.72
N PHE A 428 -11.37 3.10 2.65
CA PHE A 428 -12.10 2.06 3.35
C PHE A 428 -13.53 1.93 2.81
N LEU A 429 -14.08 0.72 2.84
CA LEU A 429 -15.45 0.47 2.38
C LEU A 429 -16.50 1.07 3.31
N MET A 430 -16.23 1.11 4.62
CA MET A 430 -17.10 1.74 5.60
C MET A 430 -16.76 3.24 5.72
N PRO A 431 -17.75 4.15 5.66
CA PRO A 431 -17.55 5.57 5.88
C PRO A 431 -17.02 5.85 7.28
N ALA A 432 -16.12 6.81 7.40
CA ALA A 432 -15.51 7.19 8.68
C ALA A 432 -16.52 7.68 9.73
N ASN A 433 -17.66 8.21 9.29
CA ASN A 433 -18.75 8.70 10.13
C ASN A 433 -19.83 7.65 10.42
N ALA A 434 -19.59 6.38 10.08
CA ALA A 434 -20.54 5.30 10.30
C ALA A 434 -20.96 5.22 11.78
N PRO A 435 -22.27 5.12 12.08
CA PRO A 435 -22.76 5.10 13.46
C PRO A 435 -22.43 3.76 14.12
N ARG A 436 -21.61 3.80 15.19
CA ARG A 436 -21.16 2.64 16.00
C ARG A 436 -22.25 2.07 16.91
N ARG A 437 -23.42 1.77 16.36
CA ARG A 437 -24.63 1.38 17.12
C ARG A 437 -24.72 -0.12 17.39
N THR A 438 -24.06 -0.95 16.59
CA THR A 438 -24.14 -2.41 16.69
C THR A 438 -22.78 -3.03 16.98
N GLU A 439 -22.78 -4.24 17.53
CA GLU A 439 -21.55 -5.03 17.74
C GLU A 439 -20.85 -5.31 16.41
N ALA A 440 -21.59 -5.72 15.37
CA ALA A 440 -21.03 -5.97 14.04
C ALA A 440 -20.27 -4.75 13.47
N ILE A 441 -20.78 -3.52 13.64
CA ILE A 441 -20.08 -2.31 13.16
C ILE A 441 -18.79 -2.07 13.97
N ARG A 442 -18.80 -2.32 15.28
CA ARG A 442 -17.59 -2.19 16.12
C ARG A 442 -16.53 -3.24 15.78
N ASP A 443 -16.95 -4.47 15.47
CA ASP A 443 -16.03 -5.52 15.03
C ASP A 443 -15.44 -5.20 13.65
N ILE A 444 -16.22 -4.60 12.75
CA ILE A 444 -15.75 -4.12 11.45
C ILE A 444 -14.73 -3.00 11.61
N GLU A 445 -14.99 -2.04 12.50
CA GLU A 445 -14.03 -0.98 12.85
C GLU A 445 -12.73 -1.55 13.43
N ASP A 446 -12.79 -2.58 14.28
CA ASP A 446 -11.58 -3.27 14.73
C ASP A 446 -10.89 -3.97 13.54
N GLY A 447 -11.64 -4.61 12.65
CA GLY A 447 -11.14 -5.18 11.39
C GLY A 447 -10.44 -4.17 10.48
N GLU A 448 -10.96 -2.95 10.34
CA GLU A 448 -10.27 -1.85 9.64
C GLU A 448 -8.96 -1.48 10.33
N SER A 449 -8.93 -1.49 11.66
CA SER A 449 -7.71 -1.23 12.40
C SER A 449 -6.64 -2.34 12.23
N TYR A 450 -7.04 -3.57 11.88
CA TYR A 450 -6.08 -4.59 11.44
C TYR A 450 -5.48 -4.19 10.09
N LEU A 451 -6.32 -3.78 9.13
CA LEU A 451 -5.86 -3.35 7.80
C LEU A 451 -4.97 -2.10 7.87
N MET A 452 -5.26 -1.15 8.77
CA MET A 452 -4.38 0.02 8.99
C MET A 452 -3.00 -0.38 9.52
N GLN A 453 -2.93 -1.40 10.39
CA GLN A 453 -1.66 -1.92 10.89
C GLN A 453 -0.94 -2.78 9.84
N GLU A 454 -1.64 -3.41 8.90
CA GLU A 454 -1.05 -4.25 7.84
C GLU A 454 -0.66 -3.49 6.56
N ILE A 455 -1.25 -2.30 6.34
CA ILE A 455 -1.02 -1.46 5.16
C ILE A 455 -0.44 -0.11 5.62
N ILE A 456 -1.28 0.91 5.81
CA ILE A 456 -0.89 2.24 6.26
C ILE A 456 -1.99 2.86 7.14
N PRO A 457 -1.67 3.81 8.03
CA PRO A 457 -2.68 4.60 8.72
C PRO A 457 -3.45 5.49 7.75
N LYS A 458 -4.71 5.80 8.10
CA LYS A 458 -5.56 6.70 7.33
C LYS A 458 -4.98 8.11 7.22
N ASN A 459 -4.50 8.64 8.34
CA ASN A 459 -3.98 9.99 8.45
C ASN A 459 -2.63 10.01 9.17
N ILE A 460 -1.78 10.97 8.80
CA ILE A 460 -0.50 11.24 9.44
C ILE A 460 -0.39 12.76 9.64
N GLY A 461 -0.17 13.23 10.86
CA GLY A 461 -0.06 14.66 11.15
C GLY A 461 -0.03 14.99 12.65
N GLU A 462 0.21 16.25 13.00
CA GLU A 462 0.39 16.69 14.40
C GLU A 462 -0.78 16.36 15.34
N ASN A 463 -2.01 16.36 14.82
CA ASN A 463 -3.22 16.05 15.58
C ASN A 463 -3.64 14.57 15.48
N GLU A 464 -2.85 13.74 14.80
CA GLU A 464 -3.12 12.33 14.56
C GLU A 464 -2.32 11.45 15.52
N MET A 465 -2.71 10.17 15.63
CA MET A 465 -1.92 9.18 16.38
C MET A 465 -0.53 9.00 15.78
N VAL A 466 -0.42 9.08 14.45
CA VAL A 466 0.84 8.95 13.72
C VAL A 466 1.25 10.33 13.19
N LYS A 467 2.48 10.76 13.48
CA LYS A 467 3.07 12.01 12.99
C LYS A 467 4.54 11.80 12.65
N SER A 468 5.11 12.68 11.83
CA SER A 468 6.55 12.71 11.59
C SER A 468 7.24 13.53 12.70
N PRO A 469 8.35 13.07 13.29
CA PRO A 469 8.99 11.77 13.04
C PRO A 469 8.23 10.60 13.68
N PHE A 470 8.27 9.43 13.04
CA PHE A 470 7.69 8.18 13.54
C PHE A 470 8.77 7.11 13.78
N ARG A 471 8.45 6.06 14.55
CA ARG A 471 9.41 5.01 14.92
C ARG A 471 9.97 4.28 13.69
N SER A 472 11.27 4.04 13.68
CA SER A 472 11.97 3.22 12.68
C SER A 472 11.75 1.73 12.97
N CYS A 473 10.51 1.28 12.82
CA CYS A 473 10.07 -0.08 13.13
C CYS A 473 9.40 -0.72 11.91
N LEU A 474 9.81 -1.95 11.57
CA LEU A 474 9.11 -2.80 10.62
C LEU A 474 8.28 -3.83 11.40
N ILE A 475 7.09 -4.12 10.91
CA ILE A 475 6.28 -5.27 11.33
C ILE A 475 6.16 -6.28 10.20
N GLN A 476 6.18 -7.55 10.55
CA GLN A 476 6.00 -8.65 9.60
C GLN A 476 5.28 -9.83 10.24
N ASN A 477 4.69 -10.71 9.45
CA ASN A 477 4.12 -11.94 9.98
C ASN A 477 5.19 -12.79 10.70
N SER A 478 4.81 -13.44 11.80
CA SER A 478 5.72 -14.25 12.62
C SER A 478 6.40 -15.41 11.89
N ASN A 479 5.81 -15.85 10.77
CA ASN A 479 6.19 -17.02 9.97
C ASN A 479 6.71 -16.66 8.56
N VAL A 480 7.15 -15.41 8.33
CA VAL A 480 7.73 -15.03 7.03
C VAL A 480 8.95 -15.90 6.73
N ASN A 481 8.97 -16.50 5.54
CA ASN A 481 10.11 -17.23 5.01
C ASN A 481 10.76 -16.40 3.90
N TYR A 482 11.88 -15.78 4.23
CA TYR A 482 12.63 -14.96 3.30
C TYR A 482 13.39 -15.76 2.23
N GLU A 483 13.46 -17.09 2.29
CA GLU A 483 13.93 -17.92 1.17
C GLU A 483 12.96 -17.90 -0.03
N LEU A 484 11.73 -17.43 0.19
CA LEU A 484 10.72 -17.21 -0.85
C LEU A 484 10.59 -15.72 -1.17
N ALA A 485 9.99 -15.41 -2.31
CA ALA A 485 9.61 -14.05 -2.66
C ALA A 485 8.64 -13.47 -1.61
N THR A 486 9.00 -12.30 -1.08
CA THR A 486 8.27 -11.53 -0.07
C THR A 486 7.85 -10.19 -0.66
N PHE A 487 6.73 -9.65 -0.19
CA PHE A 487 6.15 -8.43 -0.75
C PHE A 487 5.69 -7.47 0.36
N THR A 488 5.90 -6.17 0.11
CA THR A 488 5.39 -5.11 0.99
C THR A 488 3.86 -5.20 1.10
N PHE A 489 3.35 -4.98 2.31
CA PHE A 489 1.98 -5.24 2.77
C PHE A 489 1.52 -6.69 2.77
N ALA A 490 2.07 -7.59 1.94
CA ALA A 490 1.71 -9.01 1.99
C ALA A 490 2.43 -9.72 3.16
N ASP A 491 3.70 -9.42 3.39
CA ASP A 491 4.54 -10.09 4.37
C ASP A 491 5.11 -9.13 5.44
N ALA A 492 5.42 -7.88 5.06
CA ALA A 492 6.02 -6.87 5.93
C ALA A 492 5.60 -5.44 5.54
N ASN A 493 5.59 -4.53 6.52
CA ASN A 493 5.27 -3.10 6.36
C ASN A 493 5.77 -2.28 7.57
N ILE A 494 5.71 -0.95 7.51
CA ILE A 494 6.13 -0.02 8.57
C ILE A 494 5.16 -0.14 9.76
N GLY A 495 5.72 -0.32 10.95
CA GLY A 495 4.97 -0.34 12.20
C GLY A 495 4.65 1.07 12.71
N PHE A 496 3.82 1.84 12.00
CA PHE A 496 3.50 3.24 12.37
C PHE A 496 2.92 3.40 13.78
N GLU A 497 2.19 2.39 14.26
CA GLU A 497 1.57 2.35 15.58
C GLU A 497 2.50 1.80 16.68
N TYR A 498 3.73 1.40 16.36
CA TYR A 498 4.69 0.90 17.35
C TYR A 498 4.89 1.92 18.49
N GLU A 499 4.93 1.41 19.74
CA GLU A 499 4.93 2.18 21.00
C GLU A 499 3.67 3.02 21.29
N LYS A 500 2.68 3.05 20.38
CA LYS A 500 1.44 3.83 20.52
C LYS A 500 0.21 2.95 20.73
N LYS A 501 0.21 1.78 20.09
CA LYS A 501 -0.85 0.77 20.19
C LYS A 501 -0.22 -0.63 20.20
N GLY A 502 -0.91 -1.60 20.79
CA GLY A 502 -0.50 -2.99 20.78
C GLY A 502 -0.38 -3.56 19.37
N ILE A 503 0.81 -4.04 19.03
CA ILE A 503 1.06 -4.78 17.78
C ILE A 503 0.40 -6.15 17.85
N ARG A 504 -0.33 -6.54 16.79
CA ARG A 504 -1.11 -7.77 16.76
C ARG A 504 -0.24 -9.01 17.02
N PRO A 505 -0.74 -10.06 17.71
CA PRO A 505 0.08 -11.20 18.13
C PRO A 505 0.69 -12.05 17.00
N TYR A 506 0.09 -12.03 15.81
CA TYR A 506 0.62 -12.74 14.62
C TYR A 506 1.74 -11.96 13.92
N LEU A 507 2.06 -10.75 14.39
CA LEU A 507 3.12 -9.88 13.88
C LEU A 507 4.31 -9.81 14.83
N LYS A 508 5.50 -9.72 14.26
CA LYS A 508 6.77 -9.43 14.95
C LYS A 508 7.26 -8.06 14.56
N THR A 509 7.85 -7.34 15.51
CA THR A 509 8.46 -6.03 15.32
C THR A 509 9.98 -6.15 15.19
N PHE A 510 10.55 -5.36 14.29
CA PHE A 510 11.98 -5.24 14.08
C PHE A 510 12.36 -3.77 14.14
N THR A 511 13.17 -3.40 15.13
CA THR A 511 13.77 -2.06 15.29
C THR A 511 15.25 -2.11 14.92
N ASN A 512 15.97 -0.98 14.98
CA ASN A 512 17.39 -0.90 14.64
C ASN A 512 17.73 -1.44 13.23
N LEU A 513 16.80 -1.29 12.28
CA LEU A 513 16.90 -1.82 10.92
C LEU A 513 18.17 -1.37 10.18
N LYS A 514 18.70 -0.19 10.52
CA LYS A 514 19.87 0.42 9.86
C LYS A 514 21.19 -0.31 10.11
N TRP A 515 21.33 -0.94 11.28
CA TRP A 515 22.59 -1.52 11.78
C TRP A 515 22.49 -3.00 12.12
N SER A 516 21.33 -3.63 11.93
CA SER A 516 21.16 -5.05 12.22
C SER A 516 21.95 -5.92 11.24
N ASN A 517 22.65 -6.90 11.78
CA ASN A 517 23.38 -7.93 11.03
C ASN A 517 22.58 -9.24 10.93
N GLU A 518 21.28 -9.21 11.24
CA GLU A 518 20.41 -10.37 11.05
C GLU A 518 20.33 -10.78 9.58
N ALA A 519 20.28 -12.09 9.31
CA ALA A 519 20.33 -12.65 7.96
C ALA A 519 19.27 -12.09 6.99
N ASN A 520 18.11 -11.68 7.52
CA ASN A 520 16.99 -11.17 6.73
C ASN A 520 16.91 -9.63 6.68
N ASN A 521 17.84 -8.93 7.33
CA ASN A 521 17.78 -7.48 7.49
C ASN A 521 17.73 -6.75 6.15
N GLU A 522 18.44 -7.22 5.14
CA GLU A 522 18.44 -6.58 3.83
C GLU A 522 17.03 -6.52 3.20
N LYS A 523 16.28 -7.61 3.27
CA LYS A 523 14.91 -7.70 2.74
C LYS A 523 13.94 -6.89 3.59
N GLN A 524 14.13 -6.88 4.91
CA GLN A 524 13.37 -6.04 5.83
C GLN A 524 13.57 -4.54 5.54
N VAL A 525 14.81 -4.11 5.32
CA VAL A 525 15.16 -2.73 4.95
C VAL A 525 14.57 -2.38 3.58
N LYS A 526 14.58 -3.31 2.61
CA LYS A 526 13.93 -3.12 1.31
C LYS A 526 12.43 -2.81 1.46
N HIS A 527 11.69 -3.63 2.22
CA HIS A 527 10.26 -3.38 2.47
C HIS A 527 10.01 -2.03 3.17
N TYR A 528 10.84 -1.69 4.15
CA TYR A 528 10.75 -0.40 4.84
C TYR A 528 10.93 0.78 3.86
N ILE A 529 11.95 0.74 3.01
CA ILE A 529 12.26 1.79 2.04
C ILE A 529 11.20 1.86 0.93
N GLU A 530 10.72 0.73 0.41
CA GLU A 530 9.63 0.68 -0.57
C GLU A 530 8.40 1.43 -0.06
N GLU A 531 7.99 1.20 1.18
CA GLU A 531 6.82 1.85 1.75
C GLU A 531 7.02 3.36 1.97
N LEU A 532 8.20 3.81 2.41
CA LEU A 532 8.54 5.25 2.48
C LEU A 532 8.40 5.92 1.11
N LEU A 533 8.89 5.25 0.06
CA LEU A 533 8.81 5.75 -1.31
C LEU A 533 7.36 5.72 -1.83
N MET A 534 6.57 4.71 -1.48
CA MET A 534 5.14 4.65 -1.81
C MET A 534 4.38 5.82 -1.18
N LEU A 535 4.63 6.13 0.10
CA LEU A 535 4.04 7.30 0.76
C LEU A 535 4.35 8.61 0.01
N CYS A 536 5.60 8.80 -0.39
CA CYS A 536 6.04 10.00 -1.13
C CYS A 536 5.40 10.05 -2.52
N LYS A 537 5.45 8.96 -3.30
CA LYS A 537 4.84 8.90 -4.63
C LYS A 537 3.34 9.18 -4.59
N ASN A 538 2.63 8.58 -3.64
CA ASN A 538 1.19 8.74 -3.52
C ASN A 538 0.81 10.15 -3.05
N LYS A 539 1.66 10.82 -2.27
CA LYS A 539 1.50 12.26 -1.95
C LYS A 539 1.54 13.11 -3.21
N VAL A 540 2.46 12.84 -4.15
CA VAL A 540 2.53 13.55 -5.44
C VAL A 540 1.28 13.26 -6.27
N LEU A 541 0.90 11.99 -6.39
CA LEU A 541 -0.26 11.58 -7.20
C LEU A 541 -1.57 12.19 -6.70
N LYS A 542 -1.83 12.14 -5.39
CA LYS A 542 -3.03 12.71 -4.75
C LYS A 542 -3.15 14.22 -4.89
N ASN A 543 -2.03 14.92 -5.09
CA ASN A 543 -1.99 16.37 -5.24
C ASN A 543 -1.72 16.81 -6.69
N ASN A 544 -1.82 15.91 -7.67
CA ASN A 544 -1.55 16.18 -9.09
C ASN A 544 -0.18 16.84 -9.35
N GLY A 545 0.86 16.47 -8.58
CA GLY A 545 2.22 16.94 -8.80
C GLY A 545 2.90 16.26 -10.00
N ASP A 546 3.96 16.85 -10.52
CA ASP A 546 4.74 16.27 -11.63
C ASP A 546 5.73 15.21 -11.10
N LEU A 547 5.44 13.93 -11.37
CA LEU A 547 6.31 12.82 -10.97
C LEU A 547 7.67 12.87 -11.67
N SER A 548 7.74 13.30 -12.94
CA SER A 548 8.99 13.31 -13.71
C SER A 548 10.00 14.33 -13.15
N GLN A 549 9.51 15.39 -12.52
CA GLN A 549 10.31 16.43 -11.85
C GLN A 549 10.47 16.18 -10.35
N THR A 550 9.83 15.14 -9.80
CA THR A 550 9.89 14.86 -8.36
C THR A 550 11.26 14.35 -7.97
N LYS A 551 11.86 14.93 -6.92
CA LYS A 551 13.18 14.53 -6.39
C LYS A 551 13.07 13.92 -5.01
N VAL A 552 13.86 12.91 -4.72
CA VAL A 552 13.97 12.27 -3.41
C VAL A 552 15.42 12.33 -2.93
N ILE A 553 15.60 12.91 -1.75
CA ILE A 553 16.88 12.94 -1.03
C ILE A 553 16.79 11.99 0.15
N TRP A 554 17.82 11.16 0.36
CA TRP A 554 17.97 10.40 1.60
C TRP A 554 19.35 10.63 2.20
N PHE A 555 19.48 10.36 3.50
CA PHE A 555 20.72 10.62 4.25
C PHE A 555 21.35 9.36 4.82
N TYR A 556 22.67 9.37 4.97
CA TYR A 556 23.44 8.29 5.58
C TYR A 556 24.51 8.80 6.56
N PRO A 557 24.85 8.04 7.61
CA PRO A 557 25.90 8.40 8.55
C PRO A 557 27.26 7.99 7.99
N VAL A 558 28.27 8.85 8.13
CA VAL A 558 29.59 8.59 7.54
C VAL A 558 30.37 7.47 8.23
N SER A 559 29.90 7.05 9.40
CA SER A 559 30.38 5.93 10.19
C SER A 559 30.07 4.55 9.56
N MET A 560 29.19 4.47 8.56
CA MET A 560 28.96 3.24 7.80
C MET A 560 30.23 2.79 7.07
N THR A 561 30.51 1.48 7.05
CA THR A 561 31.57 0.92 6.20
C THR A 561 31.23 1.11 4.72
N THR A 562 32.24 1.03 3.85
CA THR A 562 32.04 1.21 2.40
C THR A 562 31.09 0.15 1.84
N ASN A 563 31.17 -1.09 2.33
CA ASN A 563 30.30 -2.18 1.91
C ASN A 563 28.84 -1.94 2.33
N HIS A 564 28.63 -1.55 3.60
CA HIS A 564 27.29 -1.28 4.13
C HIS A 564 26.59 -0.13 3.40
N LEU A 565 27.31 0.96 3.11
CA LEU A 565 26.76 2.09 2.36
C LEU A 565 26.41 1.71 0.91
N LYS A 566 27.25 0.92 0.23
CA LYS A 566 26.94 0.39 -1.11
C LYS A 566 25.68 -0.47 -1.11
N ARG A 567 25.49 -1.30 -0.08
CA ARG A 567 24.27 -2.09 0.11
C ARG A 567 23.02 -1.18 0.21
N PHE A 568 23.08 -0.13 1.04
CA PHE A 568 21.98 0.82 1.18
C PHE A 568 21.68 1.58 -0.11
N ARG A 569 22.70 2.09 -0.81
CA ARG A 569 22.53 2.76 -2.12
C ARG A 569 21.81 1.86 -3.12
N ARG A 570 22.21 0.59 -3.20
CA ARG A 570 21.56 -0.40 -4.06
C ARG A 570 20.09 -0.61 -3.70
N ILE A 571 19.76 -0.78 -2.41
CA ILE A 571 18.37 -0.97 -1.97
C ILE A 571 17.53 0.28 -2.32
N TRP A 572 18.03 1.48 -2.04
CA TRP A 572 17.32 2.72 -2.36
C TRP A 572 17.07 2.87 -3.87
N GLN A 573 18.09 2.59 -4.69
CA GLN A 573 18.00 2.64 -6.15
C GLN A 573 16.98 1.63 -6.68
N GLU A 574 17.11 0.34 -6.33
CA GLU A 574 16.19 -0.72 -6.75
C GLU A 574 14.74 -0.42 -6.34
N SER A 575 14.52 0.07 -5.11
CA SER A 575 13.18 0.43 -4.63
C SER A 575 12.64 1.70 -5.29
N PHE A 576 13.50 2.69 -5.58
CA PHE A 576 13.08 3.91 -6.29
C PHE A 576 12.66 3.61 -7.72
N ASP A 577 13.41 2.77 -8.43
CA ASP A 577 13.06 2.35 -9.79
C ASP A 577 11.75 1.54 -9.81
N GLU A 578 11.57 0.62 -8.85
CA GLU A 578 10.35 -0.19 -8.74
C GLU A 578 9.11 0.66 -8.42
N ILE A 579 9.25 1.69 -7.59
CA ILE A 579 8.13 2.51 -7.12
C ILE A 579 7.90 3.74 -8.00
N PHE A 580 8.89 4.62 -8.21
CA PHE A 580 8.71 5.84 -9.02
C PHE A 580 8.79 5.57 -10.52
N ASN A 581 9.72 4.71 -10.96
CA ASN A 581 9.98 4.42 -12.37
C ASN A 581 10.24 5.71 -13.20
N ILE A 582 11.11 6.58 -12.67
CA ILE A 582 11.61 7.81 -13.32
C ILE A 582 13.15 7.80 -13.31
N SER A 583 13.80 8.85 -13.83
CA SER A 583 15.27 8.92 -13.88
C SER A 583 15.90 8.77 -12.49
N GLU A 584 16.97 7.96 -12.40
CA GLU A 584 17.79 7.83 -11.18
C GLU A 584 18.44 9.16 -10.76
N ASP A 585 18.61 10.11 -11.68
CA ASP A 585 19.11 11.47 -11.37
C ASP A 585 18.20 12.23 -10.39
N ASN A 586 16.96 11.76 -10.20
CA ASN A 586 16.01 12.32 -9.25
C ASN A 586 16.17 11.73 -7.83
N LEU A 587 17.04 10.74 -7.64
CA LEU A 587 17.41 10.18 -6.35
C LEU A 587 18.81 10.67 -5.96
N SER A 588 18.95 11.25 -4.78
CA SER A 588 20.24 11.75 -4.28
C SER A 588 20.50 11.33 -2.85
N ASP A 589 21.75 11.07 -2.52
CA ASP A 589 22.20 10.70 -1.18
C ASP A 589 23.27 11.64 -0.63
N PHE A 590 23.14 12.02 0.63
CA PHE A 590 24.10 12.91 1.30
C PHE A 590 24.46 12.44 2.72
N PRO A 591 25.68 12.75 3.21
CA PRO A 591 26.02 12.57 4.62
C PRO A 591 25.06 13.32 5.55
N GLU A 592 24.55 12.66 6.60
CA GLU A 592 23.67 13.27 7.60
C GLU A 592 24.28 14.53 8.24
N SER A 593 25.59 14.50 8.51
CA SER A 593 26.35 15.57 9.14
C SER A 593 26.39 16.89 8.34
N ILE A 594 26.14 16.85 7.03
CA ILE A 594 26.29 18.06 6.20
C ILE A 594 25.04 18.93 6.19
N ALA A 595 23.86 18.32 6.29
CA ALA A 595 22.61 19.04 6.15
C ALA A 595 22.41 20.13 7.22
N PRO A 596 22.78 19.93 8.50
CA PRO A 596 22.67 20.99 9.51
C PRO A 596 23.42 22.27 9.14
N PHE A 597 24.61 22.18 8.53
CA PHE A 597 25.37 23.36 8.10
C PHE A 597 24.56 24.23 7.14
N TYR A 598 23.98 23.63 6.10
CA TYR A 598 23.21 24.38 5.09
C TYR A 598 21.90 24.94 5.66
N HIS A 599 21.29 24.28 6.64
CA HIS A 599 20.16 24.85 7.37
C HIS A 599 20.56 26.08 8.21
N TYR A 600 21.67 25.99 8.97
CA TYR A 600 22.11 27.11 9.82
C TYR A 600 22.68 28.29 9.03
N LYS A 601 23.24 28.03 7.85
CA LYS A 601 23.69 29.07 6.92
C LYS A 601 22.50 29.89 6.39
N SER A 602 21.39 29.24 6.02
CA SER A 602 20.21 29.92 5.48
C SER A 602 19.36 30.60 6.57
N ASP A 603 19.11 29.92 7.70
CA ASP A 603 18.10 30.32 8.68
C ASP A 603 18.68 30.75 10.05
N GLY A 604 19.93 30.38 10.34
CA GLY A 604 20.48 30.40 11.70
C GLY A 604 21.29 31.63 12.11
N ASN A 605 21.62 32.53 11.16
CA ASN A 605 22.47 33.71 11.39
C ASN A 605 23.76 33.39 12.17
N ILE A 606 24.39 32.23 11.93
CA ILE A 606 25.63 31.84 12.60
C ILE A 606 26.80 32.51 11.86
N ARG A 607 27.63 33.27 12.57
CA ARG A 607 28.82 33.91 11.98
C ARG A 607 29.92 32.86 11.74
N THR A 608 30.11 32.46 10.49
CA THR A 608 31.06 31.39 10.08
C THR A 608 32.33 31.91 9.41
N ALA A 609 32.46 33.21 9.20
CA ALA A 609 33.55 33.78 8.38
C ALA A 609 34.96 33.67 9.00
N ALA A 610 35.13 33.74 10.33
CA ALA A 610 36.45 33.94 10.96
C ALA A 610 36.81 33.00 12.11
N LYS A 611 35.85 32.26 12.70
CA LYS A 611 36.12 31.28 13.76
C LYS A 611 35.33 29.99 13.50
N PRO A 612 35.87 28.81 13.84
CA PRO A 612 35.19 27.52 13.71
C PRO A 612 33.87 27.47 14.46
N SER A 613 32.90 26.78 13.86
CA SER A 613 31.68 26.34 14.52
C SER A 613 31.55 24.84 14.35
N VAL A 614 31.03 24.16 15.37
CA VAL A 614 30.84 22.71 15.39
C VAL A 614 29.34 22.41 15.42
N SER A 615 28.87 21.59 14.50
CA SER A 615 27.55 20.96 14.57
C SER A 615 27.72 19.54 15.08
N ILE A 616 26.94 19.14 16.08
CA ILE A 616 26.96 17.80 16.67
C ILE A 616 25.53 17.25 16.61
N ASP A 617 25.29 16.31 15.70
CA ASP A 617 24.03 15.58 15.60
C ASP A 617 24.10 14.27 16.39
N ILE A 618 23.32 14.14 17.45
CA ILE A 618 23.30 12.95 18.31
C ILE A 618 22.03 12.16 18.03
N GLY A 619 22.17 11.06 17.28
CA GLY A 619 21.09 10.12 17.00
C GLY A 619 20.87 9.09 18.11
N GLY A 620 20.20 7.99 17.75
CA GLY A 620 20.11 6.81 18.61
C GLY A 620 21.42 6.01 18.62
N GLY A 621 21.99 5.73 17.44
CA GLY A 621 23.17 4.87 17.28
C GLY A 621 24.49 5.60 17.02
N THR A 622 24.47 6.78 16.40
CA THR A 622 25.67 7.53 15.99
C THR A 622 25.62 8.98 16.43
N THR A 623 26.81 9.55 16.66
CA THR A 623 27.00 11.00 16.76
C THR A 623 27.78 11.46 15.55
N ASP A 624 27.19 12.37 14.79
CA ASP A 624 27.69 12.91 13.53
C ASP A 624 28.12 14.36 13.73
N VAL A 625 29.38 14.67 13.44
CA VAL A 625 30.00 15.97 13.73
C VAL A 625 30.47 16.64 12.44
N MET A 626 30.18 17.92 12.32
CA MET A 626 30.63 18.78 11.22
C MET A 626 31.30 20.04 11.76
N ILE A 627 32.49 20.34 11.27
CA ILE A 627 33.23 21.57 11.57
C ILE A 627 33.21 22.46 10.33
N TYR A 628 32.80 23.72 10.50
CA TYR A 628 32.67 24.68 9.42
C TYR A 628 33.21 26.07 9.81
N PHE A 629 33.90 26.69 8.86
CA PHE A 629 34.43 28.06 8.91
C PHE A 629 34.80 28.51 7.49
N GLU A 630 35.04 29.81 7.30
CA GLU A 630 35.21 30.41 5.96
C GLU A 630 33.98 30.19 5.07
N GLU A 631 32.78 30.16 5.68
CA GLU A 631 31.51 29.95 4.98
C GLU A 631 31.40 28.62 4.19
N LYS A 632 32.26 27.64 4.49
CA LYS A 632 32.27 26.31 3.87
C LYS A 632 32.41 25.19 4.91
N PRO A 633 31.92 23.98 4.60
CA PRO A 633 32.22 22.78 5.39
C PRO A 633 33.71 22.43 5.27
N GLN A 634 34.33 22.01 6.38
CA GLN A 634 35.79 21.80 6.44
C GLN A 634 36.15 20.37 6.86
N LEU A 635 35.48 19.84 7.89
CA LEU A 635 35.72 18.46 8.37
C LEU A 635 34.41 17.80 8.80
N ILE A 636 34.28 16.53 8.48
CA ILE A 636 33.18 15.67 8.86
C ILE A 636 33.74 14.47 9.63
N THR A 637 33.12 14.11 10.76
CA THR A 637 33.43 12.86 11.47
C THR A 637 32.16 12.24 12.05
N SER A 638 32.18 10.95 12.34
CA SER A 638 31.05 10.23 12.98
C SER A 638 31.56 9.04 13.76
N PHE A 639 30.93 8.76 14.88
CA PHE A 639 31.29 7.64 15.75
C PHE A 639 30.06 6.99 16.39
N LYS A 640 30.15 5.68 16.64
CA LYS A 640 29.10 4.88 17.29
C LYS A 640 29.01 5.12 18.81
N PHE A 641 28.73 6.35 19.22
CA PHE A 641 28.53 6.75 20.61
C PHE A 641 27.43 7.81 20.67
N ALA A 642 26.22 7.40 21.04
CA ALA A 642 25.00 8.22 20.95
C ALA A 642 23.98 7.81 22.04
N GLY A 643 22.69 8.09 21.86
CA GLY A 643 21.66 7.79 22.88
C GLY A 643 21.67 6.34 23.38
N ASN A 644 21.95 5.37 22.51
CA ASN A 644 22.04 3.95 22.88
C ASN A 644 23.24 3.64 23.80
N ALA A 645 24.28 4.48 23.83
CA ALA A 645 25.39 4.31 24.77
C ALA A 645 24.97 4.66 26.22
N ILE A 646 23.98 5.55 26.38
CA ILE A 646 23.42 5.92 27.69
C ILE A 646 22.39 4.88 28.12
N PHE A 647 21.42 4.58 27.26
CA PHE A 647 20.21 3.84 27.62
C PHE A 647 20.24 2.35 27.22
N GLY A 648 21.22 1.94 26.42
CA GLY A 648 21.37 0.56 25.96
C GLY A 648 22.08 -0.33 26.98
N ASN A 649 22.39 -1.55 26.55
CA ASN A 649 22.90 -2.62 27.42
C ASN A 649 24.44 -2.75 27.42
N GLY A 650 25.17 -1.71 27.02
CA GLY A 650 26.62 -1.85 26.80
C GLY A 650 26.92 -2.99 25.80
N PHE A 651 27.99 -3.75 26.04
CA PHE A 651 28.37 -4.88 25.18
C PHE A 651 27.86 -6.25 25.66
N ASN A 652 27.83 -6.51 26.97
CA ASN A 652 27.45 -7.80 27.57
C ASN A 652 26.23 -7.70 28.52
N GLY A 653 25.59 -6.55 28.56
CA GLY A 653 24.45 -6.33 29.44
C GLY A 653 23.15 -6.91 28.92
N ASN A 654 22.11 -6.80 29.74
CA ASN A 654 20.76 -7.19 29.37
C ASN A 654 19.75 -6.25 30.03
N ILE A 655 18.49 -6.33 29.58
CA ILE A 655 17.43 -5.44 30.05
C ILE A 655 17.16 -5.51 31.56
N SER A 656 17.34 -6.68 32.19
CA SER A 656 17.09 -6.87 33.63
C SER A 656 18.19 -6.26 34.52
N ALA A 657 19.41 -6.13 33.99
CA ALA A 657 20.54 -5.51 34.68
C ALA A 657 20.77 -4.05 34.25
N ASN A 658 19.96 -3.52 33.33
CA ASN A 658 20.08 -2.12 32.90
C ASN A 658 19.63 -1.16 34.03
N GLY A 659 20.51 -0.28 34.47
CA GLY A 659 20.24 0.62 35.59
C GLY A 659 19.05 1.56 35.41
N PHE A 660 18.82 2.07 34.20
CA PHE A 660 17.64 2.91 33.95
C PHE A 660 16.35 2.08 34.04
N VAL A 661 16.36 0.86 33.50
CA VAL A 661 15.19 -0.04 33.53
C VAL A 661 14.87 -0.44 34.96
N GLN A 662 15.87 -0.89 35.74
CA GLN A 662 15.69 -1.27 37.15
C GLN A 662 15.09 -0.15 37.99
N LYS A 663 15.55 1.09 37.79
CA LYS A 663 15.09 2.23 38.60
C LYS A 663 13.68 2.67 38.25
N TYR A 664 13.36 2.75 36.95
CA TYR A 664 12.19 3.49 36.49
C TYR A 664 11.02 2.64 35.99
N LYS A 665 11.26 1.40 35.54
CA LYS A 665 10.21 0.54 34.98
C LYS A 665 9.06 0.35 35.97
N GLU A 666 9.37 -0.14 37.17
CA GLU A 666 8.35 -0.47 38.18
C GLU A 666 7.57 0.77 38.64
N GLN A 667 8.25 1.92 38.77
CA GLN A 667 7.61 3.17 39.19
C GLN A 667 6.56 3.64 38.16
N ILE A 668 6.91 3.57 36.88
CA ILE A 668 6.02 3.99 35.81
C ILE A 668 4.92 2.96 35.60
N GLU A 669 5.25 1.67 35.60
CA GLU A 669 4.27 0.57 35.52
C GLU A 669 3.24 0.65 36.65
N HIS A 670 3.67 0.97 37.87
CA HIS A 670 2.75 1.22 38.99
C HIS A 670 1.81 2.39 38.69
N THR A 671 2.34 3.49 38.17
CA THR A 671 1.55 4.68 37.80
C THR A 671 0.52 4.36 36.70
N LEU A 672 0.92 3.61 35.67
CA LEU A 672 0.01 3.17 34.60
C LEU A 672 -1.09 2.25 35.15
N SER A 673 -0.71 1.31 36.02
CA SER A 673 -1.63 0.35 36.66
C SER A 673 -2.70 1.02 37.51
N GLN A 674 -2.31 1.97 38.38
CA GLN A 674 -3.25 2.72 39.22
C GLN A 674 -4.27 3.51 38.37
N ASN A 675 -3.89 3.91 37.15
CA ASN A 675 -4.73 4.70 36.26
C ASN A 675 -5.49 3.90 35.20
N LYS A 676 -5.41 2.56 35.25
CA LYS A 676 -6.08 1.62 34.32
C LYS A 676 -5.67 1.83 32.86
N LEU A 677 -4.40 2.16 32.61
CA LEU A 677 -3.81 2.32 31.28
C LEU A 677 -3.38 0.95 30.72
N VAL A 678 -4.35 0.08 30.45
CA VAL A 678 -4.13 -1.33 30.11
C VAL A 678 -3.32 -1.51 28.82
N GLU A 679 -3.52 -0.64 27.83
CA GLU A 679 -2.83 -0.75 26.55
C GLU A 679 -1.34 -0.39 26.69
N GLU A 680 -1.04 0.69 27.40
CA GLU A 680 0.31 1.14 27.70
C GLU A 680 1.09 0.11 28.53
N ILE A 681 0.42 -0.53 29.50
CA ILE A 681 1.02 -1.63 30.29
C ILE A 681 1.39 -2.80 29.38
N LYS A 682 0.48 -3.22 28.49
CA LYS A 682 0.78 -4.31 27.53
C LYS A 682 1.95 -3.97 26.62
N ILE A 683 2.07 -2.72 26.18
CA ILE A 683 3.21 -2.27 25.36
C ILE A 683 4.50 -2.37 26.19
N LEU A 684 4.50 -1.83 27.41
CA LEU A 684 5.65 -1.90 28.33
C LEU A 684 6.09 -3.34 28.59
N GLU A 685 5.15 -4.21 28.94
CA GLU A 685 5.40 -5.63 29.19
C GLU A 685 5.96 -6.30 27.94
N LYS A 686 5.36 -6.10 26.77
CA LYS A 686 5.80 -6.72 25.51
C LYS A 686 7.22 -6.28 25.13
N ILE A 687 7.55 -5.00 25.30
CA ILE A 687 8.92 -4.51 25.06
C ILE A 687 9.90 -5.18 26.03
N TYR A 688 9.52 -5.31 27.30
CA TYR A 688 10.38 -5.90 28.33
C TYR A 688 10.58 -7.41 28.16
N THR A 689 9.50 -8.16 27.93
CA THR A 689 9.51 -9.64 27.91
C THR A 689 9.88 -10.20 26.55
N ASP A 690 9.27 -9.68 25.48
CA ASP A 690 9.34 -10.30 24.16
C ASP A 690 10.48 -9.71 23.35
N TYR A 691 10.62 -8.38 23.34
CA TYR A 691 11.65 -7.70 22.55
C TYR A 691 12.99 -7.59 23.30
N GLN A 692 12.95 -7.54 24.63
CA GLN A 692 14.12 -7.42 25.51
C GLN A 692 15.05 -6.25 25.16
N SER A 693 14.47 -5.14 24.67
CA SER A 693 15.19 -3.96 24.20
C SER A 693 15.08 -2.81 25.21
N SER A 694 16.17 -2.54 25.94
CA SER A 694 16.24 -1.43 26.90
C SER A 694 16.07 -0.09 26.22
N THR A 695 16.64 0.07 25.03
CA THR A 695 16.50 1.29 24.24
C THR A 695 15.06 1.55 23.83
N ASP A 696 14.33 0.52 23.40
CA ASP A 696 12.91 0.68 23.05
C ASP A 696 12.05 0.93 24.29
N LEU A 697 12.37 0.29 25.42
CA LEU A 697 11.66 0.54 26.69
C LEU A 697 11.82 2.00 27.10
N ILE A 698 13.05 2.51 27.10
CA ILE A 698 13.34 3.90 27.47
C ILE A 698 12.69 4.89 26.49
N ASN A 699 12.73 4.62 25.18
CA ASN A 699 12.02 5.43 24.20
C ASN A 699 10.51 5.45 24.44
N PHE A 700 9.92 4.30 24.79
CA PHE A 700 8.52 4.22 25.19
C PHE A 700 8.25 5.10 26.42
N LEU A 701 9.11 5.07 27.45
CA LEU A 701 8.96 5.94 28.63
C LEU A 701 8.98 7.43 28.27
N PHE A 702 9.88 7.86 27.38
CA PHE A 702 9.89 9.23 26.86
C PHE A 702 8.61 9.56 26.09
N SER A 703 8.06 8.62 25.33
CA SER A 703 6.84 8.83 24.53
C SER A 703 5.57 9.04 25.37
N LEU A 704 5.58 8.61 26.65
CA LEU A 704 4.42 8.72 27.55
C LEU A 704 3.99 10.17 27.79
N GLU A 705 4.91 11.13 27.76
CA GLU A 705 4.60 12.56 27.91
C GLU A 705 3.63 13.05 26.82
N GLU A 706 3.79 12.54 25.59
CA GLU A 706 2.97 12.90 24.44
C GLU A 706 1.78 11.97 24.20
N ASN A 707 1.67 10.87 24.96
CA ASN A 707 0.62 9.86 24.76
C ASN A 707 -0.78 10.43 25.01
N LYS A 708 -1.70 10.12 24.08
CA LYS A 708 -3.08 10.62 24.09
C LYS A 708 -3.86 10.21 25.34
N ASN A 709 -3.82 8.94 25.72
CA ASN A 709 -4.56 8.41 26.88
C ASN A 709 -4.04 9.00 28.19
N ILE A 710 -2.73 9.28 28.28
CA ILE A 710 -2.10 9.96 29.42
C ILE A 710 -2.56 11.41 29.51
N LYS A 711 -2.52 12.15 28.39
CA LYS A 711 -3.00 13.55 28.33
C LYS A 711 -4.49 13.68 28.66
N GLU A 712 -5.33 12.79 28.14
CA GLU A 712 -6.78 12.77 28.42
C GLU A 712 -7.09 12.52 29.90
N LYS A 713 -6.23 11.78 30.61
CA LYS A 713 -6.34 11.55 32.05
C LYS A 713 -5.66 12.63 32.90
N HIS A 714 -5.06 13.65 32.27
CA HIS A 714 -4.31 14.72 32.95
C HIS A 714 -3.19 14.19 33.87
N LEU A 715 -2.51 13.12 33.46
CA LEU A 715 -1.39 12.56 34.21
C LEU A 715 -0.08 13.23 33.80
N GLU A 716 0.71 13.69 34.77
CA GLU A 716 2.04 14.26 34.55
C GLU A 716 3.10 13.15 34.59
N ILE A 717 3.22 12.39 33.50
CA ILE A 717 4.31 11.42 33.30
C ILE A 717 5.34 12.03 32.35
N ASP A 718 6.31 12.74 32.91
CA ASP A 718 7.45 13.29 32.20
C ASP A 718 8.73 12.55 32.63
N PHE A 719 9.23 11.68 31.76
CA PHE A 719 10.43 10.90 32.03
C PHE A 719 11.71 11.76 32.01
N GLY A 720 11.75 12.80 31.17
CA GLY A 720 12.88 13.72 31.11
C GLY A 720 13.05 14.51 32.42
N LYS A 721 11.93 14.99 32.97
CA LYS A 721 11.91 15.63 34.29
C LYS A 721 12.31 14.67 35.41
N LYS A 722 11.83 13.43 35.39
CA LYS A 722 12.26 12.40 36.36
C LYS A 722 13.78 12.20 36.37
N LEU A 723 14.40 12.16 35.19
CA LEU A 723 15.86 12.08 35.06
C LEU A 723 16.55 13.38 35.52
N SER A 724 15.95 14.54 35.26
CA SER A 724 16.47 15.84 35.71
C SER A 724 16.40 16.02 37.22
N ASP A 725 15.45 15.37 37.89
CA ASP A 725 15.29 15.38 39.33
C ASP A 725 16.12 14.27 40.03
N ASP A 726 16.80 13.42 39.26
CA ASP A 726 17.59 12.29 39.76
C ASP A 726 19.08 12.65 39.87
N ASP A 727 19.44 13.22 41.01
CA ASP A 727 20.79 13.67 41.34
C ASP A 727 21.88 12.57 41.20
N ASP A 728 21.51 11.30 41.34
CA ASP A 728 22.46 10.19 41.20
C ASP A 728 22.80 9.91 39.72
N PHE A 729 21.83 10.01 38.81
CA PHE A 729 22.01 9.61 37.41
C PHE A 729 22.58 10.73 36.52
N LYS A 730 22.57 11.99 36.97
CA LYS A 730 23.09 13.14 36.21
C LYS A 730 24.55 12.99 35.78
N ILE A 731 25.38 12.31 36.59
CA ILE A 731 26.79 12.07 36.25
C ILE A 731 26.96 11.31 34.93
N ILE A 732 26.01 10.43 34.59
CA ILE A 732 26.05 9.60 33.36
C ILE A 732 25.97 10.52 32.13
N PHE A 733 25.03 11.48 32.15
CA PHE A 733 24.86 12.44 31.06
C PHE A 733 26.06 13.39 30.96
N LEU A 734 26.58 13.87 32.10
CA LEU A 734 27.78 14.72 32.11
C LEU A 734 29.01 13.99 31.57
N LEU A 735 29.23 12.73 31.96
CA LEU A 735 30.30 11.88 31.45
C LEU A 735 30.17 11.69 29.94
N PHE A 736 28.96 11.38 29.46
CA PHE A 736 28.65 11.22 28.05
C PHE A 736 28.99 12.49 27.23
N TYR A 737 28.43 13.65 27.59
CA TYR A 737 28.67 14.89 26.85
C TYR A 737 30.12 15.39 26.95
N THR A 738 30.75 15.27 28.13
CA THR A 738 32.15 15.66 28.32
C THR A 738 33.07 14.82 27.44
N SER A 739 32.81 13.51 27.31
CA SER A 739 33.63 12.64 26.45
C SER A 739 33.54 13.01 24.96
N ILE A 740 32.35 13.37 24.47
CA ILE A 740 32.15 13.84 23.09
C ILE A 740 32.93 15.14 22.86
N VAL A 741 32.77 16.12 23.75
CA VAL A 741 33.41 17.43 23.59
C VAL A 741 34.92 17.34 23.74
N TYR A 742 35.42 16.50 24.65
CA TYR A 742 36.85 16.20 24.80
C TYR A 742 37.42 15.62 23.51
N HIS A 743 36.77 14.60 22.95
CA HIS A 743 37.24 13.95 21.71
C HIS A 743 37.23 14.90 20.51
N ILE A 744 36.22 15.78 20.40
CA ILE A 744 36.15 16.83 19.37
C ILE A 744 37.27 17.86 19.58
N ALA A 745 37.55 18.27 20.82
CA ALA A 745 38.62 19.21 21.13
C ALA A 745 39.99 18.63 20.75
N GLU A 746 40.24 17.35 21.07
CA GLU A 746 41.45 16.63 20.63
C GLU A 746 41.54 16.58 19.10
N PHE A 747 40.46 16.17 18.43
CA PHE A 747 40.40 16.07 16.98
C PHE A 747 40.73 17.40 16.28
N MET A 748 40.10 18.49 16.72
CA MET A 748 40.36 19.82 16.19
C MET A 748 41.81 20.27 16.45
N LYS A 749 42.35 20.00 17.65
CA LYS A 749 43.74 20.34 18.00
C LYS A 749 44.75 19.60 17.13
N LEU A 750 44.54 18.29 16.91
CA LEU A 750 45.39 17.47 16.03
C LEU A 750 45.37 17.97 14.58
N LYS A 751 44.26 18.56 14.13
CA LYS A 751 44.13 19.18 12.81
C LYS A 751 44.60 20.63 12.73
N GLY A 752 45.11 21.19 13.83
CA GLY A 752 45.56 22.58 13.89
C GLY A 752 44.42 23.60 13.73
N ILE A 753 43.18 23.20 14.00
CA ILE A 753 42.01 24.08 13.95
C ILE A 753 41.87 24.78 15.29
N ALA A 754 41.59 26.09 15.27
CA ALA A 754 41.38 26.85 16.50
C ALA A 754 40.12 26.39 17.25
N HIS A 755 40.09 26.59 18.58
CA HIS A 755 38.90 26.30 19.38
C HIS A 755 37.64 27.01 18.80
N PRO A 756 36.45 26.39 18.89
CA PRO A 756 35.27 26.92 18.23
C PRO A 756 34.68 28.13 18.95
N ARG A 757 33.91 28.92 18.20
CA ARG A 757 33.04 29.99 18.72
C ARG A 757 31.67 29.46 19.10
N ASN A 758 31.12 28.52 18.32
CA ASN A 758 29.78 27.99 18.53
C ASN A 758 29.82 26.46 18.50
N ILE A 759 29.03 25.85 19.38
CA ILE A 759 28.64 24.44 19.25
C ILE A 759 27.13 24.39 19.13
N VAL A 760 26.64 23.68 18.12
CA VAL A 760 25.23 23.54 17.82
C VAL A 760 24.86 22.07 17.90
N PHE A 761 23.92 21.73 18.76
CA PHE A 761 23.46 20.36 18.91
C PHE A 761 22.17 20.10 18.13
N SER A 762 22.12 18.96 17.44
CA SER A 762 20.95 18.40 16.77
C SER A 762 20.79 16.90 17.08
N GLY A 763 19.86 16.21 16.41
CA GLY A 763 19.48 14.83 16.70
C GLY A 763 18.62 14.64 17.96
N THR A 764 17.86 13.54 18.01
CA THR A 764 16.95 13.23 19.14
C THR A 764 17.69 13.02 20.46
N GLY A 765 18.91 12.46 20.43
CA GLY A 765 19.71 12.23 21.62
C GLY A 765 20.13 13.51 22.32
N SER A 766 20.28 14.62 21.59
CA SER A 766 20.63 15.93 22.17
C SER A 766 19.55 16.51 23.10
N LYS A 767 18.31 15.99 23.05
CA LYS A 767 17.25 16.39 23.98
C LYS A 767 17.64 16.14 25.45
N THR A 768 18.53 15.18 25.71
CA THR A 768 19.03 14.87 27.07
C THR A 768 19.95 15.95 27.64
N LEU A 769 20.43 16.93 26.86
CA LEU A 769 21.14 18.10 27.40
C LEU A 769 20.29 18.83 28.45
N LYS A 770 18.97 18.89 28.25
CA LYS A 770 18.03 19.55 29.17
C LYS A 770 17.86 18.82 30.51
N ILE A 771 18.34 17.57 30.62
CA ILE A 771 18.32 16.80 31.88
C ILE A 771 19.37 17.35 32.85
N VAL A 772 20.52 17.78 32.33
CA VAL A 772 21.63 18.30 33.16
C VAL A 772 21.62 19.82 33.26
N ASP A 773 21.07 20.51 32.27
CA ASP A 773 20.96 21.97 32.27
C ASP A 773 19.64 22.40 31.64
N SER A 774 18.69 22.79 32.49
CA SER A 774 17.36 23.24 32.06
C SER A 774 17.31 24.74 31.70
N SER A 775 18.44 25.45 31.81
CA SER A 775 18.51 26.87 31.45
C SER A 775 18.30 27.06 29.95
N LYS A 776 17.66 28.18 29.57
CA LYS A 776 17.37 28.46 28.14
C LYS A 776 18.62 28.58 27.27
N LYS A 777 19.77 28.91 27.88
CA LYS A 777 21.04 29.14 27.19
C LYS A 777 22.06 28.02 27.39
N LEU A 778 21.73 27.02 28.21
CA LEU A 778 22.66 25.99 28.64
C LEU A 778 23.92 26.60 29.27
N ASP A 779 23.73 27.55 30.19
CA ASP A 779 24.81 28.36 30.75
C ASP A 779 25.87 27.50 31.48
N SER A 780 25.43 26.55 32.30
CA SER A 780 26.30 25.64 33.07
C SER A 780 27.08 24.70 32.14
N LEU A 781 26.41 24.14 31.12
CA LEU A 781 27.09 23.32 30.10
C LEU A 781 28.03 24.14 29.22
N THR A 782 27.71 25.41 28.96
CA THR A 782 28.59 26.31 28.19
C THR A 782 29.91 26.49 28.93
N GLU A 783 29.87 26.77 30.24
CA GLU A 783 31.08 26.88 31.05
C GLU A 783 31.85 25.56 31.09
N LEU A 784 31.16 24.42 31.28
CA LEU A 784 31.80 23.09 31.25
C LEU A 784 32.58 22.86 29.95
N PHE A 785 31.97 23.16 28.81
CA PHE A 785 32.62 22.94 27.51
C PHE A 785 33.76 23.93 27.26
N GLU A 786 33.63 25.18 27.69
CA GLU A 786 34.74 26.15 27.68
C GLU A 786 35.95 25.63 28.49
N ARG A 787 35.73 25.07 29.68
CA ARG A 787 36.81 24.47 30.49
C ARG A 787 37.47 23.28 29.80
N ILE A 788 36.70 22.43 29.11
CA ILE A 788 37.26 21.32 28.32
C ILE A 788 38.18 21.84 27.22
N PHE A 789 37.73 22.82 26.42
CA PHE A 789 38.57 23.41 25.37
C PHE A 789 39.80 24.11 25.97
N ASN A 790 39.65 24.83 27.08
CA ASN A 790 40.76 25.48 27.79
C ASN A 790 41.84 24.48 28.21
N LYS A 791 41.46 23.36 28.85
CA LYS A 791 42.39 22.31 29.28
C LYS A 791 43.04 21.58 28.10
N VAL A 792 42.27 21.26 27.05
CA VAL A 792 42.83 20.56 25.87
C VAL A 792 43.76 21.47 25.07
N TYR A 793 43.45 22.76 24.91
CA TYR A 793 44.26 23.70 24.13
C TYR A 793 45.36 24.40 24.93
N ASP A 794 45.38 24.25 26.25
CA ASP A 794 46.25 25.00 27.17
C ASP A 794 46.06 26.53 27.02
N VAL A 795 44.79 26.97 27.06
CA VAL A 795 44.36 28.38 26.95
C VAL A 795 43.37 28.74 28.07
N ASN A 796 43.23 30.02 28.40
CA ASN A 796 42.40 30.45 29.54
C ASN A 796 41.12 31.23 29.17
N ASP A 797 40.96 31.64 27.90
CA ASP A 797 39.93 32.61 27.48
C ASP A 797 39.06 32.10 26.31
N SER A 798 38.80 30.80 26.20
CA SER A 798 37.81 30.34 25.22
C SER A 798 36.44 30.95 25.55
N LYS A 799 35.76 31.43 24.50
CA LYS A 799 34.39 31.99 24.60
C LYS A 799 33.52 31.25 23.59
N LEU A 800 32.57 30.51 24.13
CA LEU A 800 31.71 29.60 23.39
C LEU A 800 30.26 30.07 23.48
N THR A 801 29.45 29.62 22.52
CA THR A 801 28.00 29.79 22.57
C THR A 801 27.35 28.48 22.18
N LEU A 802 26.52 27.96 23.08
CA LEU A 802 25.70 26.79 22.81
C LEU A 802 24.37 27.16 22.19
N LYS A 803 23.97 26.37 21.20
CA LYS A 803 22.66 26.47 20.58
C LYS A 803 22.05 25.08 20.44
N THR A 804 20.79 24.97 20.80
CA THR A 804 19.94 23.80 20.56
C THR A 804 18.71 24.24 19.77
N LYS A 805 18.13 23.32 19.00
CA LYS A 805 16.82 23.50 18.36
C LYS A 805 15.77 22.65 19.07
N GLU A 806 14.54 23.14 19.11
CA GLU A 806 13.41 22.41 19.73
C GLU A 806 13.09 21.10 18.99
N ASN A 807 13.18 21.09 17.65
CA ASN A 807 12.96 19.92 16.80
C ASN A 807 14.20 19.56 15.97
N PRO A 808 15.14 18.77 16.52
CA PRO A 808 16.40 18.49 15.86
C PRO A 808 16.32 17.65 14.58
N LYS A 809 15.32 16.76 14.47
CA LYS A 809 15.16 15.85 13.31
C LYS A 809 14.73 16.56 12.02
N GLU A 810 14.07 17.70 12.15
CA GLU A 810 13.70 18.53 10.99
C GLU A 810 14.91 19.18 10.34
N VAL A 811 15.99 19.43 11.09
CA VAL A 811 17.17 20.16 10.63
C VAL A 811 17.87 19.43 9.48
N THR A 812 18.01 18.11 9.58
CA THR A 812 18.64 17.28 8.55
C THR A 812 17.85 17.31 7.26
N CYS A 813 16.54 17.03 7.30
CA CYS A 813 15.71 17.04 6.11
C CYS A 813 15.58 18.44 5.48
N LYS A 814 15.35 19.49 6.28
CA LYS A 814 15.25 20.87 5.78
C LYS A 814 16.56 21.37 5.19
N GLY A 815 17.69 21.03 5.82
CA GLY A 815 19.02 21.34 5.31
C GLY A 815 19.32 20.67 3.96
N GLY A 816 18.83 19.44 3.76
CA GLY A 816 18.98 18.70 2.50
C GLY A 816 18.46 19.43 1.27
N PHE A 817 17.36 20.18 1.41
CA PHE A 817 16.82 20.95 0.28
C PHE A 817 17.77 22.03 -0.24
N ASN A 818 18.65 22.54 0.63
CA ASN A 818 19.60 23.61 0.33
C ASN A 818 20.95 23.10 -0.23
N ILE A 819 21.26 21.80 -0.12
CA ILE A 819 22.56 21.24 -0.54
C ILE A 819 22.77 21.41 -2.05
N ASP A 820 21.79 21.00 -2.86
CA ASP A 820 21.90 20.99 -4.33
C ASP A 820 22.21 22.36 -4.94
N ASN A 821 21.76 23.44 -4.30
CA ASN A 821 21.94 24.81 -4.81
C ASN A 821 23.38 25.33 -4.64
N GLU A 822 24.20 24.67 -3.82
CA GLU A 822 25.53 25.15 -3.42
C GLU A 822 26.66 24.13 -3.61
N LEU A 823 26.43 23.05 -4.38
CA LEU A 823 27.46 22.07 -4.75
C LEU A 823 28.54 22.70 -5.64
N ASN A 824 29.42 23.52 -5.06
CA ASN A 824 30.57 24.17 -5.71
C ASN A 824 31.71 23.17 -5.99
N GLY A 825 31.41 21.99 -6.54
CA GLY A 825 32.40 20.97 -6.88
C GLY A 825 33.08 20.28 -5.69
N ILE A 826 32.60 20.49 -4.45
CA ILE A 826 33.12 19.83 -3.25
C ILE A 826 32.54 18.42 -3.16
N LYS A 827 33.39 17.39 -3.23
CA LYS A 827 33.01 16.02 -2.85
C LYS A 827 33.02 15.91 -1.34
N HIS A 828 31.83 15.90 -0.72
CA HIS A 828 31.69 15.87 0.74
C HIS A 828 32.30 14.61 1.40
N THR A 829 32.52 13.54 0.63
CA THR A 829 33.26 12.35 1.06
C THR A 829 34.73 12.63 1.39
N ASP A 830 35.33 13.64 0.75
CA ASP A 830 36.74 13.99 0.90
C ASP A 830 36.97 14.79 2.20
N LEU A 831 35.89 15.25 2.85
CA LEU A 831 35.94 15.95 4.13
C LEU A 831 35.91 14.98 5.33
N ILE A 832 35.75 13.67 5.09
CA ILE A 832 35.57 12.68 6.15
C ILE A 832 36.91 12.31 6.78
N GLU A 833 37.08 12.67 8.04
CA GLU A 833 38.28 12.38 8.83
C GLU A 833 37.93 11.80 10.19
N ILE A 834 38.78 10.89 10.69
CA ILE A 834 38.52 10.13 11.92
C ILE A 834 39.73 10.23 12.84
N ASN A 835 39.49 10.70 14.07
CA ASN A 835 40.44 10.57 15.17
C ASN A 835 40.29 9.18 15.80
N ILE A 836 41.32 8.34 15.74
CA ILE A 836 41.28 6.98 16.28
C ILE A 836 41.27 6.97 17.82
N GLY A 837 41.76 8.05 18.45
CA GLY A 837 41.71 8.23 19.91
C GLY A 837 42.80 7.48 20.68
N ASN A 838 43.98 7.28 20.08
CA ASN A 838 45.14 6.68 20.73
C ASN A 838 46.12 7.76 21.25
N HIS A 839 46.47 7.72 22.53
CA HIS A 839 47.36 8.71 23.15
C HIS A 839 48.83 8.58 22.72
N GLU A 840 49.33 7.36 22.54
CA GLU A 840 50.74 7.11 22.18
C GLU A 840 51.01 7.34 20.69
N ARG A 841 49.98 7.11 19.86
CA ARG A 841 50.03 7.32 18.42
C ARG A 841 48.80 8.15 17.97
N PRO A 842 48.77 9.46 18.29
CA PRO A 842 47.64 10.31 17.95
C PRO A 842 47.60 10.52 16.43
N ILE A 843 46.63 9.88 15.77
CA ILE A 843 46.45 9.93 14.31
C ILE A 843 45.02 10.34 13.99
N VAL A 844 44.92 11.27 13.05
CA VAL A 844 43.71 11.55 12.29
C VAL A 844 43.92 11.01 10.88
N GLN A 845 43.04 10.12 10.44
CA GLN A 845 43.11 9.53 9.11
C GLN A 845 41.90 9.91 8.26
N SER A 846 42.15 10.18 6.98
CA SER A 846 41.11 10.44 5.98
C SER A 846 40.50 9.12 5.52
N LYS A 847 39.18 9.12 5.29
CA LYS A 847 38.49 7.97 4.70
C LYS A 847 38.68 7.89 3.18
N SER A 848 39.04 9.00 2.52
CA SER A 848 39.21 9.10 1.07
C SER A 848 40.66 8.93 0.61
N ASP A 849 41.64 9.30 1.45
CA ASP A 849 43.05 9.32 1.06
C ASP A 849 43.82 8.13 1.66
N GLY A 850 44.14 7.15 0.81
CA GLY A 850 44.96 5.98 1.14
C GLY A 850 46.44 6.32 1.35
N THR A 851 46.74 7.14 2.36
CA THR A 851 48.09 7.67 2.62
C THR A 851 48.92 6.80 3.58
N VAL A 852 50.21 7.15 3.66
CA VAL A 852 51.34 6.36 4.22
C VAL A 852 51.27 6.09 5.74
N ASN A 853 50.25 6.58 6.45
CA ASN A 853 50.12 6.46 7.92
C ASN A 853 48.73 6.02 8.41
N THR A 854 47.94 5.36 7.56
CA THR A 854 46.64 4.83 7.94
C THR A 854 46.77 3.66 8.91
N VAL A 855 45.95 3.64 9.95
CA VAL A 855 45.81 2.51 10.86
C VAL A 855 44.72 1.59 10.32
N CYS A 856 45.09 0.34 10.05
CA CYS A 856 44.20 -0.72 9.61
C CYS A 856 43.85 -1.66 10.77
N TYR A 857 42.82 -2.49 10.61
CA TYR A 857 42.42 -3.44 11.66
C TYR A 857 43.55 -4.40 12.08
N LYS A 858 44.40 -4.82 11.14
CA LYS A 858 45.59 -5.64 11.45
C LYS A 858 46.62 -4.96 12.37
N ASP A 859 46.59 -3.63 12.48
CA ASP A 859 47.52 -2.85 13.30
C ASP A 859 47.01 -2.68 14.75
N ILE A 860 45.78 -3.12 15.06
CA ILE A 860 45.18 -3.05 16.39
C ILE A 860 45.70 -4.22 17.25
N ASP A 861 46.95 -4.11 17.70
CA ASP A 861 47.55 -5.04 18.65
C ASP A 861 47.36 -4.60 20.11
N GLY A 862 47.83 -5.41 21.07
CA GLY A 862 47.71 -5.09 22.49
C GLY A 862 48.39 -3.77 22.90
N ASN A 863 49.47 -3.36 22.23
CA ASN A 863 50.13 -2.08 22.51
C ASN A 863 49.26 -0.91 22.02
N TYR A 864 48.64 -1.08 20.84
CA TYR A 864 47.72 -0.10 20.29
C TYR A 864 46.51 0.08 21.21
N LEU A 865 45.91 -1.02 21.68
CA LEU A 865 44.79 -1.00 22.63
C LEU A 865 45.17 -0.25 23.93
N ASN A 866 46.35 -0.51 24.49
CA ASN A 866 46.83 0.20 25.68
C ASN A 866 46.97 1.71 25.47
N GLY A 867 47.36 2.16 24.26
CA GLY A 867 47.40 3.57 23.91
C GLY A 867 46.02 4.24 23.89
N VAL A 868 44.96 3.50 23.51
CA VAL A 868 43.57 3.97 23.60
C VAL A 868 43.14 4.06 25.06
N ILE A 869 43.40 3.03 25.88
CA ILE A 869 43.09 3.01 27.31
C ILE A 869 43.78 4.18 28.03
N LYS A 870 45.02 4.50 27.66
CA LYS A 870 45.73 5.66 28.20
C LYS A 870 44.99 6.97 27.88
N ASN A 871 44.48 7.15 26.66
CA ASN A 871 43.68 8.34 26.33
C ASN A 871 42.40 8.42 27.19
N VAL A 872 41.70 7.30 27.36
CA VAL A 872 40.52 7.24 28.23
C VAL A 872 40.86 7.62 29.68
N ASN A 873 42.01 7.18 30.20
CA ASN A 873 42.44 7.52 31.55
C ASN A 873 42.83 9.00 31.71
N GLU A 874 43.45 9.62 30.70
CA GLU A 874 43.69 11.08 30.69
C GLU A 874 42.36 11.86 30.66
N PHE A 875 41.38 11.39 29.89
CA PHE A 875 40.02 11.93 29.92
C PHE A 875 39.39 11.82 31.32
N TYR A 876 39.49 10.66 31.99
CA TYR A 876 38.95 10.50 33.35
C TYR A 876 39.63 11.41 34.37
N LYS A 877 40.93 11.65 34.22
CA LYS A 877 41.66 12.61 35.05
C LYS A 877 41.10 14.01 34.85
N LEU A 878 40.95 14.45 33.59
CA LEU A 878 40.33 15.73 33.25
C LEU A 878 38.90 15.85 33.79
N PHE A 879 38.08 14.80 33.66
CA PHE A 879 36.70 14.80 34.17
C PHE A 879 36.65 14.95 35.69
N ASN A 880 37.54 14.28 36.44
CA ASN A 880 37.63 14.45 37.89
C ASN A 880 38.10 15.84 38.32
N GLU A 881 39.01 16.45 37.57
CA GLU A 881 39.39 17.84 37.80
C GLU A 881 38.20 18.78 37.60
N LEU A 882 37.40 18.57 36.54
CA LEU A 882 36.20 19.38 36.27
C LEU A 882 35.11 19.21 37.33
N ILE A 883 34.92 18.00 37.87
CA ILE A 883 33.98 17.74 38.98
C ILE A 883 34.26 18.67 40.16
N ILE A 884 35.54 18.86 40.49
CA ILE A 884 35.99 19.68 41.62
C ILE A 884 35.98 21.17 41.24
N GLU A 885 36.53 21.51 40.08
CA GLU A 885 36.71 22.91 39.62
C GLU A 885 35.37 23.63 39.44
N LEU A 886 34.36 22.94 38.92
CA LEU A 886 33.04 23.51 38.61
C LEU A 886 31.97 23.17 39.66
N ASP A 887 32.34 22.52 40.77
CA ASP A 887 31.40 22.07 41.82
C ASP A 887 30.16 21.36 41.23
N PHE A 888 30.36 20.18 40.62
CA PHE A 888 29.25 19.47 39.94
C PHE A 888 28.04 19.20 40.85
N LYS A 889 28.25 19.14 42.16
CA LYS A 889 27.17 19.03 43.14
C LYS A 889 26.34 20.31 43.20
N GLY A 890 27.00 21.46 43.35
CA GLY A 890 26.33 22.76 43.40
C GLY A 890 25.71 23.16 42.06
N GLU A 891 26.44 22.97 40.97
CA GLU A 891 26.08 23.48 39.65
C GLU A 891 25.09 22.58 38.91
N PHE A 892 25.32 21.26 38.92
CA PHE A 892 24.50 20.30 38.18
C PHE A 892 23.60 19.45 39.09
N GLY A 893 23.75 19.52 40.42
CA GLY A 893 23.01 18.66 41.35
C GLY A 893 23.46 17.21 41.31
N VAL A 894 24.73 16.93 41.05
CA VAL A 894 25.26 15.55 41.08
C VAL A 894 25.48 15.10 42.52
N SER A 895 25.03 13.89 42.85
CA SER A 895 25.23 13.35 44.20
C SER A 895 26.69 12.93 44.46
N ASN A 896 27.15 13.07 45.71
CA ASN A 896 28.48 12.57 46.11
C ASN A 896 28.60 11.06 45.92
N LYS A 897 27.52 10.33 46.18
CA LYS A 897 27.43 8.87 46.04
C LYS A 897 27.76 8.45 44.60
N SER A 898 27.17 9.11 43.61
CA SER A 898 27.40 8.80 42.19
C SER A 898 28.84 9.10 41.75
N ILE A 899 29.45 10.18 42.27
CA ILE A 899 30.86 10.53 42.03
C ILE A 899 31.82 9.50 42.66
N GLU A 900 31.54 9.07 43.89
CA GLU A 900 32.29 8.02 44.56
C GLU A 900 32.21 6.72 43.76
N LYS A 901 31.01 6.34 43.31
CA LYS A 901 30.81 5.11 42.54
C LYS A 901 31.50 5.15 41.18
N PHE A 902 31.42 6.27 40.46
CA PHE A 902 32.19 6.48 39.23
C PHE A 902 33.69 6.27 39.47
N ASN A 903 34.24 6.86 40.54
CA ASN A 903 35.66 6.74 40.86
C ASN A 903 36.09 5.33 41.24
N GLU A 904 35.20 4.56 41.87
CA GLU A 904 35.41 3.15 42.18
C GLU A 904 35.53 2.30 40.91
N ILE A 905 34.62 2.48 39.95
CA ILE A 905 34.46 1.53 38.82
C ILE A 905 35.05 2.00 37.49
N LYS A 906 35.43 3.27 37.32
CA LYS A 906 35.85 3.84 36.01
C LYS A 906 36.97 3.06 35.31
N SER A 907 37.81 2.36 36.06
CA SER A 907 38.93 1.58 35.55
C SER A 907 38.68 0.06 35.47
N HIS A 908 37.46 -0.40 35.81
CA HIS A 908 37.10 -1.81 35.67
C HIS A 908 36.87 -2.15 34.19
N ASP A 909 37.33 -3.34 33.79
CA ASP A 909 37.07 -3.99 32.49
C ASP A 909 37.26 -3.13 31.22
N GLN A 910 37.97 -1.99 31.30
CA GLN A 910 38.13 -1.04 30.18
C GLN A 910 38.70 -1.71 28.92
N LEU A 911 39.69 -2.59 29.09
CA LEU A 911 40.30 -3.33 27.99
C LEU A 911 39.31 -4.32 27.37
N ASP A 912 38.49 -4.97 28.19
CA ASP A 912 37.48 -5.93 27.72
C ASP A 912 36.41 -5.24 26.88
N TYR A 913 35.87 -4.10 27.35
CA TYR A 913 34.94 -3.28 26.56
C TYR A 913 35.55 -2.80 25.25
N LEU A 914 36.81 -2.35 25.28
CA LEU A 914 37.52 -1.94 24.08
C LEU A 914 37.66 -3.09 23.08
N MET A 915 38.06 -4.27 23.55
CA MET A 915 38.22 -5.46 22.71
C MET A 915 36.89 -5.91 22.11
N GLN A 916 35.79 -5.85 22.87
CA GLN A 916 34.45 -6.18 22.37
C GLN A 916 33.98 -5.18 21.32
N GLY A 917 34.21 -3.89 21.54
CA GLY A 917 33.95 -2.85 20.57
C GLY A 917 34.72 -3.06 19.26
N VAL A 918 36.02 -3.32 19.34
CA VAL A 918 36.87 -3.62 18.18
C VAL A 918 36.37 -4.86 17.44
N LYS A 919 36.10 -5.95 18.15
CA LYS A 919 35.56 -7.19 17.56
C LYS A 919 34.27 -6.95 16.79
N SER A 920 33.37 -6.11 17.30
CA SER A 920 32.12 -5.76 16.61
C SER A 920 32.33 -4.99 15.30
N LEU A 921 33.47 -4.31 15.14
CA LEU A 921 33.84 -3.65 13.88
C LEU A 921 34.49 -4.60 12.88
N GLU A 922 35.24 -5.60 13.38
CA GLU A 922 35.91 -6.59 12.55
C GLU A 922 34.94 -7.53 11.82
N GLU A 923 33.72 -7.74 12.36
CA GLU A 923 32.70 -8.61 11.74
C GLU A 923 32.35 -8.21 10.29
N ASP A 924 32.38 -6.90 9.99
CA ASP A 924 32.02 -6.33 8.69
C ASP A 924 33.22 -5.71 7.94
N SER A 925 34.45 -6.00 8.39
CA SER A 925 35.67 -5.39 7.87
C SER A 925 36.73 -6.43 7.47
N THR A 926 37.76 -6.01 6.72
CA THR A 926 38.92 -6.86 6.42
C THR A 926 40.19 -6.38 7.16
N PRO A 927 41.20 -7.24 7.42
CA PRO A 927 42.40 -6.84 8.16
C PRO A 927 43.16 -5.64 7.56
N ASP A 928 43.13 -5.49 6.24
CA ASP A 928 43.78 -4.38 5.52
C ASP A 928 42.88 -3.13 5.40
N GLU A 929 41.62 -3.19 5.82
CA GLU A 929 40.72 -2.05 5.78
C GLU A 929 41.12 -1.01 6.83
N PRO A 930 41.13 0.29 6.49
CA PRO A 930 41.33 1.36 7.46
C PRO A 930 40.30 1.32 8.58
N VAL A 931 40.73 1.55 9.81
CA VAL A 931 39.82 1.69 10.95
C VAL A 931 38.92 2.91 10.71
N ALA A 932 37.61 2.66 10.62
CA ALA A 932 36.62 3.66 10.23
C ALA A 932 35.88 4.30 11.43
N GLN A 933 36.35 4.07 12.65
CA GLN A 933 35.70 4.49 13.91
C GLN A 933 36.74 4.94 14.94
N SER A 934 36.30 5.81 15.86
CA SER A 934 37.08 6.17 17.04
C SER A 934 37.01 5.04 18.07
N LEU A 935 38.17 4.53 18.51
CA LEU A 935 38.25 3.47 19.51
C LEU A 935 38.07 4.00 20.94
N PHE A 936 38.23 5.32 21.13
CA PHE A 936 38.14 6.00 22.42
C PHE A 936 36.81 5.77 23.14
N PHE A 937 35.70 5.63 22.40
CA PHE A 937 34.37 5.53 23.00
C PHE A 937 34.00 4.14 23.50
N PHE A 938 34.69 3.08 23.07
CA PHE A 938 34.30 1.72 23.46
C PHE A 938 34.41 1.46 24.97
N PRO A 939 35.51 1.82 25.68
CA PRO A 939 35.54 1.74 27.14
C PRO A 939 34.40 2.51 27.83
N LEU A 940 34.00 3.65 27.27
CA LEU A 940 32.96 4.52 27.84
C LEU A 940 31.56 3.90 27.70
N ILE A 941 31.29 3.18 26.60
CA ILE A 941 30.00 2.49 26.39
C ILE A 941 29.76 1.45 27.49
N GLY A 942 30.77 0.63 27.79
CA GLY A 942 30.69 -0.35 28.88
C GLY A 942 30.52 0.34 30.24
N LEU A 943 31.34 1.37 30.51
CA LEU A 943 31.28 2.10 31.77
C LEU A 943 29.92 2.78 32.01
N LEU A 944 29.29 3.40 31.01
CA LEU A 944 28.00 4.06 31.19
C LEU A 944 26.91 3.07 31.65
N TYR A 945 26.90 1.87 31.07
CA TYR A 945 25.97 0.81 31.45
C TYR A 945 26.23 0.31 32.89
N ASP A 946 27.48 -0.02 33.21
CA ASP A 946 27.84 -0.53 34.54
C ASP A 946 27.66 0.54 35.63
N LEU A 947 27.95 1.81 35.32
CA LEU A 947 27.72 2.92 36.24
C LEU A 947 26.24 3.10 36.57
N ALA A 948 25.36 3.03 35.57
CA ALA A 948 23.92 3.11 35.79
C ALA A 948 23.42 1.97 36.70
N SER A 949 23.91 0.74 36.50
CA SER A 949 23.55 -0.41 37.35
C SER A 949 24.08 -0.22 38.77
N ALA A 950 25.36 0.13 38.91
CA ALA A 950 26.03 0.18 40.20
C ALA A 950 25.54 1.32 41.11
N ILE A 951 24.99 2.40 40.54
CA ILE A 951 24.32 3.47 41.27
C ILE A 951 23.03 2.99 41.96
N ASN A 952 22.31 2.03 41.36
CA ASN A 952 21.08 1.48 41.95
C ASN A 952 21.34 0.50 43.08
N GLU A 953 22.44 -0.26 43.01
CA GLU A 953 22.81 -1.27 44.01
C GLU A 953 23.34 -0.68 45.32
N SER A 954 23.64 0.64 45.32
CA SER A 954 24.39 1.33 46.37
C SER A 954 23.53 2.11 47.36
#